data_AF-A0A2H4SDA0-F1
#
_entry.id   AF-A0A2H4SDA0-F1
#
_cell.length_a   1.000
_cell.length_b   1.000
_cell.length_c   1.000
_cell.angle_alpha   90.00
_cell.angle_beta   90.00
_cell.angle_gamma   90.00
#
_symmetry.space_group_name_H-M   'P 1'
#
loop_
_entity.id
_entity.type
_entity.pdbx_description
1 polymer ?
#
loop_
_entity_poly.entity_id
_entity_poly.type
_entity_poly.pdbx_seq_one_letter_code
_entity_poly.pdbx_strand_id
1 'polypeptide(L)'
;MAHNIYNDGKLTRTVLLLLFRIMSSRIMRRCFHQPNSIVFVTPSVCIKSTSFTTLAEAEAMRFVAASSTVPVPKVHMAFEHDRIVYIVMERIRGQPLSVGWVQRSAASKEAILSQLRHMTQEIRQIRAPKGAGISNVCGGPIFDHRLPGRSSWGPFPSIRDFHRELRNGIELENIKQDGSDISHGLSKLISFHDQLWEEPVFTHGDLSSLNILAQGDKIVGIVDWETAGWMPPYWEYTSAWHVNPQNQFWQQEVDRFLDRPEQALEMETLRKHLVAGAVALPSDTHTVHQRRNLAQDVRFEKRAAVESSAKIPFEIALKQGSLQEAEDILYDISNPVSPNYGKHLSKEDVVKLFAANDKSIDSVKQWLVGQGIAEKDIHVNPTKTWITVDTTAGVVERALKTRYHIYRSTASGQDHIGAEEYSLPNNLLDIVDFIRPGPAMTKVTVRATKPATGDAAIGEPVRKLSQDEIKSVDEAIKSGPSAGGEPHSAANSTLPPYLQICSRAVTPDCIAYLYKIPKATGTNSTNRLGIYESLGDVYSQEDLDLFYSKAAPYIPAGTGPQLDLIDGATAPNSPANAGGESLLDFDMAIPIIYPQGTTLFQVKADQYYNIFGDFLSAIDSDYCSQDPLFNNHKMCGSYEPTNVISISYGGPEDPTDPKSAHRQCNEFMKLGLMGITTVVASGDAGVTDRNGYCLGPHHDIFVADDLCSCPYITAVGSTLIHTIDKPESATESFSSGGGFSNIFTRPTWQDDVVGHYLLRHNPGYFAYNTSEGDIPGDAGIYNRGGRGFPDVAAVGDNGLVAVGGSLGLSGGTSMSAPIVAAILNRINEKRLSVGKGPIGFANPALYAMSKRKGTFNDVTVGNQELGGVGSDRGYSACGNNGFSAVEGWDPVTGLGTPVYDKWEAYFLQLSQELQEPPREHWACLPELPLFSGPTVPTLGRRFFKHSPTTILKLGADHGEGIMTALAHSILGPCVPRVISIVTVSVTTPGGSASNRTRQGLVLTHQPGTPLVQLWPSLTLPQRAAVKAELCRLLVLMRARRFSYYGRPTRQPYIFVTELGTETFASCASRAEWDDSRVHALQNNTTDAERAAHLERVQRGTAAGAGGWDRPVLTHGDLSDRNILVDPDTLAVTGFIDWEMANIMPAYFEYVAARLSGGHQPAWRKELLDVLRSVLRCECDTGCQGDVGAANLDQEYDVYGRTLAAWDAVVDVERIAQGYDDDCAWTFNTS
;
A
#
# COMPACT_ATOMS: atom_id res chain seq x y z
N MET A 1 3.93 16.39 48.92
CA MET A 1 3.24 17.63 49.32
C MET A 1 1.85 17.59 48.71
N ALA A 2 0.81 18.06 49.41
CA ALA A 2 -0.56 18.06 48.90
C ALA A 2 -0.65 18.86 47.58
N HIS A 3 -1.33 18.32 46.56
CA HIS A 3 -1.62 18.99 45.28
C HIS A 3 -2.49 20.21 45.53
N ASN A 4 -1.88 21.33 45.92
CA ASN A 4 -2.59 22.60 46.02
C ASN A 4 -2.84 23.10 44.60
N ILE A 5 -4.11 23.07 44.19
CA ILE A 5 -4.54 23.65 42.92
C ILE A 5 -4.40 25.17 43.03
N TYR A 6 -3.68 25.78 42.08
CA TYR A 6 -3.23 27.17 42.22
C TYR A 6 -4.20 28.14 41.53
N ASN A 7 -4.65 29.18 42.26
CA ASN A 7 -5.54 30.26 41.78
C ASN A 7 -6.84 29.77 41.12
N ASP A 8 -7.67 29.04 41.86
CA ASP A 8 -8.58 28.06 41.28
C ASP A 8 -10.08 28.42 41.30
N GLY A 9 -10.40 29.71 41.43
CA GLY A 9 -11.79 30.19 41.50
C GLY A 9 -12.66 29.64 40.37
N LYS A 10 -13.81 29.04 40.72
CA LYS A 10 -14.74 28.40 39.77
C LYS A 10 -15.06 29.27 38.55
N LEU A 11 -15.32 30.57 38.76
CA LEU A 11 -15.60 31.53 37.68
C LEU A 11 -14.42 31.66 36.71
N THR A 12 -13.20 31.79 37.24
CA THR A 12 -11.97 31.95 36.45
C THR A 12 -11.69 30.70 35.61
N ARG A 13 -11.88 29.50 36.18
CA ARG A 13 -11.76 28.23 35.43
C ARG A 13 -12.76 28.14 34.29
N THR A 14 -14.03 28.46 34.54
CA THR A 14 -15.06 28.42 33.50
C THR A 14 -14.75 29.38 32.35
N VAL A 15 -14.31 30.61 32.66
CA VAL A 15 -13.92 31.58 31.63
C VAL A 15 -12.69 31.10 30.83
N LEU A 16 -11.69 30.54 31.50
CA LEU A 16 -10.48 30.02 30.84
C LEU A 16 -10.77 28.82 29.93
N LEU A 17 -11.61 27.88 30.37
CA LEU A 17 -12.03 26.73 29.56
C LEU A 17 -12.82 27.18 28.33
N LEU A 18 -13.70 28.18 28.47
CA LEU A 18 -14.44 28.76 27.35
C LEU A 18 -13.48 29.44 26.36
N LEU A 19 -12.55 30.26 26.86
CA LEU A 19 -11.52 30.92 26.04
C LEU A 19 -10.64 29.90 25.32
N PHE A 20 -10.19 28.85 26.01
CA PHE A 20 -9.41 27.77 25.42
C PHE A 20 -10.17 27.06 24.31
N ARG A 21 -11.46 26.74 24.52
CA ARG A 21 -12.32 26.13 23.47
C ARG A 21 -12.50 27.04 22.26
N ILE A 22 -12.75 28.33 22.48
CA ILE A 22 -12.90 29.31 21.40
C ILE A 22 -11.61 29.43 20.59
N MET A 23 -10.48 29.64 21.27
CA MET A 23 -9.18 29.82 20.65
C MET A 23 -8.67 28.52 19.99
N SER A 24 -9.07 27.36 20.51
CA SER A 24 -8.77 26.05 19.93
C SER A 24 -9.67 25.67 18.74
N SER A 25 -10.70 26.45 18.44
CA SER A 25 -11.60 26.17 17.31
C SER A 25 -10.88 26.28 15.96
N ARG A 26 -11.32 25.51 14.97
CA ARG A 26 -10.75 25.53 13.61
C ARG A 26 -10.73 26.93 12.99
N ILE A 27 -11.71 27.77 13.32
CA ILE A 27 -11.83 29.15 12.82
C ILE A 27 -10.73 30.03 13.41
N MET A 28 -10.54 29.99 14.73
CA MET A 28 -9.51 30.80 15.40
C MET A 28 -8.09 30.31 15.08
N ARG A 29 -7.88 28.99 14.94
CA ARG A 29 -6.58 28.43 14.50
C ARG A 29 -6.19 28.85 13.08
N ARG A 30 -7.16 29.07 12.18
CA ARG A 30 -6.90 29.61 10.83
C ARG A 30 -6.53 31.09 10.85
N CYS A 31 -7.16 31.87 11.74
CA CYS A 31 -6.96 33.32 11.81
C CYS A 31 -5.67 33.70 12.55
N PHE A 32 -5.26 32.90 13.52
CA PHE A 32 -4.09 33.14 14.36
C PHE A 32 -3.27 31.85 14.35
N HIS A 33 -2.18 31.76 13.57
CA HIS A 33 -1.30 30.59 13.55
C HIS A 33 -0.93 30.18 15.00
N GLN A 34 -1.45 29.06 15.47
CA GLN A 34 -1.24 28.55 16.84
C GLN A 34 -0.62 27.14 16.80
N PRO A 35 0.40 26.84 17.61
CA PRO A 35 0.95 25.48 17.74
C PRO A 35 -0.11 24.49 18.27
N ASN A 36 -0.02 23.21 17.88
CA ASN A 36 -1.04 22.21 18.21
C ASN A 36 -1.25 21.96 19.72
N SER A 37 -0.24 22.23 20.56
CA SER A 37 -0.23 21.95 22.00
C SER A 37 -0.36 23.19 22.91
N ILE A 38 -0.26 24.40 22.34
CA ILE A 38 -0.22 25.67 23.10
C ILE A 38 -1.15 26.69 22.46
N VAL A 39 -2.05 27.23 23.28
CA VAL A 39 -2.97 28.31 22.88
C VAL A 39 -2.41 29.66 23.33
N PHE A 40 -2.08 30.54 22.38
CA PHE A 40 -1.67 31.92 22.67
C PHE A 40 -2.90 32.78 22.90
N VAL A 41 -3.11 33.21 24.15
CA VAL A 41 -4.26 34.02 24.56
C VAL A 41 -3.96 35.50 24.36
N THR A 42 -2.74 35.94 24.69
CA THR A 42 -2.28 37.33 24.51
C THR A 42 -0.81 37.35 24.06
N PRO A 43 -0.23 38.53 23.75
CA PRO A 43 1.20 38.65 23.48
C PRO A 43 2.14 38.33 24.66
N SER A 44 1.60 38.06 25.86
CA SER A 44 2.36 37.76 27.07
C SER A 44 1.86 36.53 27.85
N VAL A 45 0.75 35.90 27.45
CA VAL A 45 0.15 34.75 28.16
C VAL A 45 -0.24 33.66 27.17
N CYS A 46 0.07 32.41 27.53
CA CYS A 46 -0.34 31.21 26.80
C CYS A 46 -0.92 30.14 27.73
N ILE A 47 -1.63 29.16 27.14
CA ILE A 47 -2.20 28.01 27.83
C ILE A 47 -1.66 26.75 27.17
N LYS A 48 -0.99 25.88 27.92
CA LYS A 48 -0.61 24.51 27.49
C LYS A 48 -1.64 23.51 28.02
N SER A 49 -2.11 22.62 27.15
CA SER A 49 -3.05 21.55 27.49
C SER A 49 -3.00 20.45 26.43
N THR A 50 -2.40 19.32 26.76
CA THR A 50 -2.34 18.09 25.96
C THR A 50 -2.73 16.89 26.81
N SER A 51 -2.91 15.71 26.20
CA SER A 51 -3.15 14.45 26.91
C SER A 51 -2.01 14.04 27.85
N PHE A 52 -0.84 14.67 27.74
CA PHE A 52 0.36 14.37 28.52
C PHE A 52 0.77 15.49 29.48
N THR A 53 0.08 16.64 29.46
CA THR A 53 0.37 17.75 30.36
C THR A 53 0.07 17.32 31.80
N THR A 54 0.99 17.56 32.72
CA THR A 54 0.82 17.20 34.15
C THR A 54 0.98 18.41 35.06
N LEU A 55 0.41 18.33 36.27
CA LEU A 55 0.67 19.35 37.29
C LEU A 55 2.14 19.37 37.73
N ALA A 56 2.89 18.29 37.53
CA ALA A 56 4.31 18.22 37.84
C ALA A 56 5.15 19.13 36.93
N GLU A 57 4.76 19.31 35.65
CA GLU A 57 5.42 20.26 34.74
C GLU A 57 5.31 21.71 35.25
N ALA A 58 4.10 22.11 35.70
CA ALA A 58 3.88 23.44 36.26
C ALA A 58 4.71 23.67 37.54
N GLU A 59 4.79 22.65 38.41
CA GLU A 59 5.61 22.72 39.61
C GLU A 59 7.11 22.72 39.31
N ALA A 60 7.56 22.05 38.25
CA ALA A 60 8.97 22.06 37.85
C ALA A 60 9.42 23.46 37.46
N MET A 61 8.64 24.17 36.63
CA MET A 61 8.93 25.57 36.27
C MET A 61 8.96 26.48 37.51
N ARG A 62 8.03 26.31 38.46
CA ARG A 62 8.03 27.11 39.69
C ARG A 62 9.20 26.81 40.60
N PHE A 63 9.55 25.53 40.71
CA PHE A 63 10.67 25.08 41.54
C PHE A 63 12.00 25.61 40.99
N VAL A 64 12.21 25.52 39.68
CA VAL A 64 13.39 26.07 39.00
C VAL A 64 13.45 27.59 39.17
N ALA A 65 12.35 28.31 38.92
CA ALA A 65 12.29 29.77 39.11
C ALA A 65 12.60 30.22 40.56
N ALA A 66 12.34 29.37 41.55
CA ALA A 66 12.61 29.65 42.96
C ALA A 66 14.02 29.23 43.40
N SER A 67 14.65 28.29 42.68
CA SER A 67 15.88 27.61 43.10
C SER A 67 17.08 27.92 42.21
N SER A 68 16.88 28.62 41.08
CA SER A 68 17.94 29.03 40.16
C SER A 68 17.62 30.35 39.44
N THR A 69 18.59 30.86 38.69
CA THR A 69 18.48 32.02 37.80
C THR A 69 18.09 31.63 36.37
N VAL A 70 17.84 30.34 36.12
CA VAL A 70 17.47 29.84 34.80
C VAL A 70 16.14 30.44 34.36
N PRO A 71 16.07 31.06 33.17
CA PRO A 71 14.85 31.70 32.71
C PRO A 71 13.83 30.63 32.32
N VAL A 72 12.72 30.55 33.06
CA VAL A 72 11.59 29.63 32.79
C VAL A 72 10.27 30.40 32.74
N PRO A 73 9.25 29.91 32.03
CA PRO A 73 7.95 30.58 31.99
C PRO A 73 7.34 30.75 33.38
N LYS A 74 6.89 31.97 33.71
CA LYS A 74 6.15 32.20 34.95
C LYS A 74 4.77 31.53 34.87
N VAL A 75 4.54 30.54 35.74
CA VAL A 75 3.24 29.89 35.89
C VAL A 75 2.27 30.82 36.62
N HIS A 76 1.16 31.17 35.98
CA HIS A 76 0.09 31.99 36.56
C HIS A 76 -0.98 31.14 37.24
N MET A 77 -1.31 30.00 36.65
CA MET A 77 -2.36 29.08 37.11
C MET A 77 -2.12 27.68 36.55
N ALA A 78 -2.40 26.63 37.33
CA ALA A 78 -2.44 25.26 36.85
C ALA A 78 -3.56 24.49 37.54
N PHE A 79 -4.36 23.74 36.80
CA PHE A 79 -5.48 22.96 37.34
C PHE A 79 -5.86 21.79 36.43
N GLU A 80 -6.52 20.79 37.02
CA GLU A 80 -7.12 19.66 36.30
C GLU A 80 -8.63 19.85 36.15
N HIS A 81 -9.17 19.57 34.97
CA HIS A 81 -10.60 19.55 34.68
C HIS A 81 -10.90 18.39 33.71
N ASP A 82 -11.82 17.50 34.09
CA ASP A 82 -12.17 16.29 33.34
C ASP A 82 -10.95 15.44 32.93
N ARG A 83 -10.01 15.24 33.87
CA ARG A 83 -8.73 14.52 33.69
C ARG A 83 -7.72 15.18 32.72
N ILE A 84 -7.99 16.41 32.28
CA ILE A 84 -7.08 17.19 31.45
C ILE A 84 -6.46 18.31 32.29
N VAL A 85 -5.13 18.46 32.22
CA VAL A 85 -4.41 19.52 32.94
C VAL A 85 -4.22 20.73 32.03
N TYR A 86 -4.48 21.91 32.58
CA TYR A 86 -4.30 23.20 31.94
C TYR A 86 -3.25 24.00 32.69
N ILE A 87 -2.22 24.47 31.98
CA ILE A 87 -1.17 25.35 32.54
C ILE A 87 -1.27 26.71 31.85
N VAL A 88 -1.63 27.74 32.60
CA VAL A 88 -1.62 29.13 32.16
C VAL A 88 -0.30 29.76 32.58
N MET A 89 0.49 30.21 31.62
CA MET A 89 1.86 30.68 31.86
C MET A 89 2.26 31.85 30.96
N GLU A 90 3.36 32.48 31.33
CA GLU A 90 3.98 33.55 30.55
C GLU A 90 4.43 33.06 29.17
N ARG A 91 4.07 33.83 28.14
CA ARG A 91 4.60 33.63 26.79
C ARG A 91 5.95 34.35 26.66
N ILE A 92 7.03 33.58 26.73
CA ILE A 92 8.38 34.11 26.53
C ILE A 92 8.53 34.58 25.08
N ARG A 93 8.99 35.82 24.91
CA ARG A 93 9.34 36.36 23.59
C ARG A 93 10.77 35.91 23.27
N GLY A 94 10.93 34.86 22.50
CA GLY A 94 12.23 34.38 22.05
C GLY A 94 12.04 33.41 20.89
N GLN A 95 13.08 33.24 20.07
CA GLN A 95 13.07 32.21 19.03
C GLN A 95 13.74 30.95 19.57
N PRO A 96 13.17 29.75 19.34
CA PRO A 96 13.85 28.50 19.61
C PRO A 96 15.23 28.46 18.95
N LEU A 97 16.23 27.91 19.63
CA LEU A 97 17.58 27.79 19.08
C LEU A 97 17.59 27.02 17.77
N SER A 98 16.68 26.05 17.57
CA SER A 98 16.50 25.34 16.31
C SER A 98 16.34 26.27 15.10
N VAL A 99 15.75 27.45 15.30
CA VAL A 99 15.59 28.48 14.27
C VAL A 99 16.88 29.29 14.15
N GLY A 100 17.58 29.11 13.04
CA GLY A 100 18.75 29.91 12.72
C GLY A 100 20.07 29.43 13.34
N TRP A 101 20.09 28.34 14.13
CA TRP A 101 21.31 27.83 14.81
C TRP A 101 22.49 27.69 13.85
N VAL A 102 22.27 27.05 12.70
CA VAL A 102 23.32 26.73 11.72
C VAL A 102 23.93 27.99 11.12
N GLN A 103 23.14 29.05 10.98
CA GLN A 103 23.54 30.34 10.42
C GLN A 103 24.23 31.27 11.43
N ARG A 104 24.22 30.92 12.73
CA ARG A 104 24.92 31.70 13.76
C ARG A 104 26.43 31.56 13.60
N SER A 105 27.14 32.67 13.81
CA SER A 105 28.61 32.65 13.85
C SER A 105 29.12 31.74 14.97
N ALA A 106 30.35 31.24 14.83
CA ALA A 106 30.97 30.43 15.89
C ALA A 106 31.00 31.15 17.24
N ALA A 107 31.26 32.47 17.25
CA ALA A 107 31.24 33.30 18.45
C ALA A 107 29.84 33.38 19.09
N SER A 108 28.80 33.50 18.27
CA SER A 108 27.41 33.56 18.71
C SER A 108 26.93 32.21 19.29
N LYS A 109 27.31 31.10 18.65
CA LYS A 109 27.06 29.75 19.19
C LYS A 109 27.78 29.56 20.53
N GLU A 110 29.06 29.95 20.61
CA GLU A 110 29.84 29.84 21.84
C GLU A 110 29.22 30.65 22.99
N ALA A 111 28.77 31.88 22.72
CA ALA A 111 28.10 32.71 23.71
C ALA A 111 26.84 32.04 24.29
N ILE A 112 26.04 31.38 23.45
CA ILE A 112 24.83 30.67 23.88
C ILE A 112 25.18 29.37 24.61
N LEU A 113 26.09 28.56 24.09
CA LEU A 113 26.48 27.28 24.71
C LEU A 113 27.15 27.51 26.07
N SER A 114 27.93 28.60 26.21
CA SER A 114 28.50 29.01 27.49
C SER A 114 27.42 29.39 28.51
N GLN A 115 26.39 30.13 28.11
CA GLN A 115 25.22 30.40 28.97
C GLN A 115 24.50 29.11 29.35
N LEU A 116 24.26 28.23 28.39
CA LEU A 116 23.58 26.96 28.62
C LEU A 116 24.37 26.07 29.60
N ARG A 117 25.70 26.02 29.46
CA ARG A 117 26.60 25.32 30.37
C ARG A 117 26.48 25.85 31.81
N HIS A 118 26.44 27.18 31.97
CA HIS A 118 26.25 27.78 33.28
C HIS A 118 24.87 27.44 33.88
N MET A 119 23.81 27.50 33.07
CA MET A 119 22.44 27.17 33.50
C MET A 119 22.28 25.70 33.90
N THR A 120 22.86 24.76 33.15
CA THR A 120 22.82 23.33 33.48
C THR A 120 23.62 23.02 34.74
N GLN A 121 24.78 23.67 34.93
CA GLN A 121 25.56 23.57 36.18
C GLN A 121 24.78 24.09 37.38
N GLU A 122 24.07 25.21 37.24
CA GLU A 122 23.26 25.79 38.30
C GLU A 122 22.13 24.85 38.72
N ILE A 123 21.39 24.28 37.76
CA ILE A 123 20.31 23.33 38.05
C ILE A 123 20.85 22.05 38.72
N ARG A 124 22.01 21.55 38.29
CA ARG A 124 22.66 20.38 38.89
C ARG A 124 23.14 20.60 40.33
N GLN A 125 23.34 21.85 40.75
CA GLN A 125 23.72 22.19 42.13
C GLN A 125 22.54 22.21 43.10
N ILE A 126 21.30 22.14 42.60
CA ILE A 126 20.10 22.05 43.45
C ILE A 126 20.14 20.70 44.17
N ARG A 127 20.20 20.74 45.51
CA ARG A 127 20.26 19.52 46.32
C ARG A 127 18.92 18.78 46.31
N ALA A 128 18.97 17.49 46.07
CA ALA A 128 17.82 16.61 46.17
C ALA A 128 17.23 16.65 47.60
N PRO A 129 15.89 16.55 47.75
CA PRO A 129 15.27 16.36 49.05
C PRO A 129 15.86 15.14 49.75
N LYS A 130 16.02 15.22 51.08
CA LYS A 130 16.63 14.13 51.85
C LYS A 130 15.84 12.83 51.68
N GLY A 131 16.48 11.80 51.11
CA GLY A 131 15.85 10.51 50.80
C GLY A 131 15.10 10.46 49.46
N ALA A 132 15.26 11.47 48.59
CA ALA A 132 14.74 11.43 47.23
C ALA A 132 15.56 10.47 46.37
N GLY A 133 14.88 9.47 45.79
CA GLY A 133 15.41 8.65 44.70
C GLY A 133 15.04 9.25 43.34
N ILE A 134 14.78 8.39 42.35
CA ILE A 134 14.38 8.84 41.01
C ILE A 134 12.90 9.20 41.00
N SER A 135 12.59 10.47 40.76
CA SER A 135 11.22 10.98 40.82
C SER A 135 11.06 12.31 40.10
N ASN A 136 9.83 12.68 39.73
CA ASN A 136 9.55 14.04 39.29
C ASN A 136 9.70 15.04 40.47
N VAL A 137 9.62 16.35 40.18
CA VAL A 137 9.78 17.42 41.19
C VAL A 137 8.82 17.29 42.40
N CYS A 138 7.65 16.67 42.21
CA CYS A 138 6.64 16.47 43.23
C CYS A 138 6.83 15.17 44.05
N GLY A 139 7.86 14.37 43.74
CA GLY A 139 8.10 13.06 44.34
C GLY A 139 7.27 11.92 43.73
N GLY A 140 6.68 12.13 42.55
CA GLY A 140 5.89 11.14 41.80
C GLY A 140 6.66 10.50 40.64
N PRO A 141 5.98 9.74 39.77
CA PRO A 141 6.60 9.10 38.61
C PRO A 141 7.22 10.10 37.63
N ILE A 142 8.38 9.75 37.07
CA ILE A 142 9.01 10.50 35.97
C ILE A 142 8.33 10.18 34.65
N PHE A 143 8.45 11.08 33.69
CA PHE A 143 7.95 10.93 32.34
C PHE A 143 9.11 11.07 31.35
N ASP A 144 9.35 10.07 30.51
CA ASP A 144 10.42 10.10 29.50
C ASP A 144 10.08 9.11 28.37
N HIS A 145 9.87 9.63 27.16
CA HIS A 145 9.49 8.84 25.97
C HIS A 145 10.57 7.85 25.51
N ARG A 146 11.81 7.94 26.03
CA ARG A 146 12.92 7.04 25.68
C ARG A 146 12.91 5.73 26.50
N LEU A 147 12.04 5.65 27.50
CA LEU A 147 11.89 4.48 28.36
C LEU A 147 10.92 3.45 27.73
N PRO A 148 11.18 2.14 27.88
CA PRO A 148 10.39 1.10 27.22
C PRO A 148 8.96 0.95 27.80
N GLY A 149 8.00 0.59 26.96
CA GLY A 149 6.64 0.19 27.38
C GLY A 149 5.72 1.34 27.82
N ARG A 150 5.88 1.84 29.05
CA ARG A 150 4.97 2.85 29.67
C ARG A 150 5.60 4.23 29.67
N SER A 151 4.79 5.29 29.53
CA SER A 151 5.29 6.67 29.53
C SER A 151 5.59 7.24 30.93
N SER A 152 5.09 6.62 32.00
CA SER A 152 5.34 7.04 33.40
C SER A 152 6.08 5.96 34.19
N TRP A 153 7.18 6.32 34.85
CA TRP A 153 8.09 5.40 35.52
C TRP A 153 8.36 5.81 36.97
N GLY A 154 8.42 4.86 37.90
CA GLY A 154 8.70 5.12 39.32
C GLY A 154 7.50 5.73 40.08
N PRO A 155 7.74 6.54 41.14
CA PRO A 155 9.05 6.97 41.65
C PRO A 155 9.85 5.78 42.18
N PHE A 156 11.17 5.82 42.03
CA PHE A 156 12.07 4.79 42.54
C PHE A 156 12.79 5.27 43.79
N PRO A 157 12.96 4.41 44.82
CA PRO A 157 13.66 4.79 46.05
C PRO A 157 15.14 5.15 45.84
N SER A 158 15.79 4.62 44.80
CA SER A 158 17.20 4.88 44.50
C SER A 158 17.51 4.83 43.00
N ILE A 159 18.69 5.33 42.60
CA ILE A 159 19.24 5.18 41.23
C ILE A 159 19.35 3.69 40.85
N ARG A 160 19.73 2.84 41.81
CA ARG A 160 19.88 1.40 41.58
C ARG A 160 18.56 0.73 41.23
N ASP A 161 17.49 1.08 41.94
CA ASP A 161 16.15 0.54 41.66
C ASP A 161 15.66 0.95 40.28
N PHE A 162 15.92 2.20 39.89
CA PHE A 162 15.64 2.69 38.54
C PHE A 162 16.44 1.92 37.48
N HIS A 163 17.75 1.73 37.66
CA HIS A 163 18.58 0.99 36.71
C HIS A 163 18.21 -0.50 36.62
N ARG A 164 17.81 -1.12 37.73
CA ARG A 164 17.30 -2.49 37.77
C ARG A 164 16.04 -2.60 36.92
N GLU A 165 15.10 -1.68 37.08
CA GLU A 165 13.88 -1.64 36.26
C GLU A 165 14.21 -1.36 34.78
N LEU A 166 15.15 -0.45 34.51
CA LEU A 166 15.59 -0.06 33.17
C LEU A 166 16.18 -1.24 32.36
N ARG A 167 16.66 -2.26 33.05
CA ARG A 167 17.15 -3.53 32.49
C ARG A 167 16.25 -4.73 32.83
N ASN A 168 14.96 -4.47 33.09
CA ASN A 168 13.90 -5.44 33.34
C ASN A 168 14.22 -6.46 34.45
N GLY A 169 14.88 -6.03 35.52
CA GLY A 169 15.22 -6.86 36.67
C GLY A 169 16.37 -7.84 36.47
N ILE A 170 17.05 -7.83 35.31
CA ILE A 170 18.17 -8.74 35.04
C ILE A 170 19.34 -8.40 35.97
N GLU A 171 19.89 -9.41 36.66
CA GLU A 171 21.10 -9.29 37.47
C GLU A 171 22.30 -10.01 36.83
N LEU A 172 23.51 -9.65 37.24
CA LEU A 172 24.74 -10.24 36.69
C LEU A 172 24.78 -11.77 36.86
N GLU A 173 24.14 -12.26 37.92
CA GLU A 173 23.96 -13.68 38.26
C GLU A 173 23.03 -14.43 37.29
N ASN A 174 22.15 -13.71 36.60
CA ASN A 174 21.16 -14.28 35.67
C ASN A 174 21.72 -14.46 34.25
N ILE A 175 22.93 -13.97 33.98
CA ILE A 175 23.58 -14.09 32.67
C ILE A 175 24.27 -15.46 32.56
N LYS A 176 23.85 -16.27 31.59
CA LYS A 176 24.56 -17.51 31.24
C LYS A 176 25.91 -17.11 30.62
N GLN A 177 27.02 -17.60 31.18
CA GLN A 177 28.35 -17.43 30.58
C GLN A 177 28.48 -18.34 29.34
N ASP A 178 27.87 -17.92 28.24
CA ASP A 178 27.90 -18.62 26.94
C ASP A 178 28.96 -18.06 25.97
N GLY A 179 29.66 -16.98 26.36
CA GLY A 179 30.71 -16.35 25.56
C GLY A 179 30.21 -15.52 24.38
N SER A 180 28.90 -15.28 24.25
CA SER A 180 28.35 -14.44 23.18
C SER A 180 28.61 -12.94 23.40
N ASP A 181 28.67 -12.18 22.30
CA ASP A 181 28.80 -10.72 22.33
C ASP A 181 27.66 -10.04 23.12
N ILE A 182 26.47 -10.67 23.13
CA ILE A 182 25.29 -10.22 23.89
C ILE A 182 25.54 -10.37 25.39
N SER A 183 26.01 -11.54 25.84
CA SER A 183 26.35 -11.79 27.26
C SER A 183 27.46 -10.87 27.75
N HIS A 184 28.46 -10.59 26.91
CA HIS A 184 29.53 -9.64 27.23
C HIS A 184 29.00 -8.20 27.34
N GLY A 185 28.19 -7.75 26.38
CA GLY A 185 27.58 -6.44 26.40
C GLY A 185 26.63 -6.23 27.60
N LEU A 186 25.80 -7.22 27.92
CA LEU A 186 24.87 -7.15 29.05
C LEU A 186 25.62 -7.11 30.38
N SER A 187 26.71 -7.87 30.52
CA SER A 187 27.59 -7.81 31.70
C SER A 187 28.22 -6.41 31.89
N LYS A 188 28.63 -5.77 30.78
CA LYS A 188 29.19 -4.40 30.78
C LYS A 188 28.13 -3.37 31.20
N LEU A 189 26.91 -3.46 30.66
CA LEU A 189 25.78 -2.58 31.03
C LEU A 189 25.40 -2.75 32.50
N ILE A 190 25.31 -3.99 32.98
CA ILE A 190 24.97 -4.29 34.38
C ILE A 190 26.02 -3.72 35.33
N SER A 191 27.30 -3.93 35.03
CA SER A 191 28.41 -3.41 35.83
C SER A 191 28.38 -1.88 35.92
N PHE A 192 28.07 -1.20 34.81
CA PHE A 192 27.88 0.25 34.79
C PHE A 192 26.66 0.69 35.62
N HIS A 193 25.53 -0.02 35.54
CA HIS A 193 24.33 0.29 36.31
C HIS A 193 24.51 0.07 37.83
N ASP A 194 25.25 -0.97 38.23
CA ASP A 194 25.48 -1.36 39.63
C ASP A 194 26.68 -0.65 40.30
N GLN A 195 27.39 0.21 39.56
CA GLN A 195 28.45 1.03 40.17
C GLN A 195 27.89 1.98 41.24
N LEU A 196 28.78 2.48 42.10
CA LEU A 196 28.40 3.49 43.09
C LEU A 196 28.09 4.80 42.38
N TRP A 197 26.83 5.23 42.49
CA TRP A 197 26.34 6.49 41.96
C TRP A 197 26.29 7.57 43.06
N GLU A 198 26.56 8.81 42.67
CA GLU A 198 26.29 9.99 43.51
C GLU A 198 24.76 10.20 43.70
N GLU A 199 24.36 11.10 44.60
CA GLU A 199 22.94 11.40 44.81
C GLU A 199 22.26 11.89 43.51
N PRO A 200 20.95 11.62 43.30
CA PRO A 200 20.23 12.12 42.13
C PRO A 200 20.35 13.63 41.97
N VAL A 201 20.50 14.10 40.73
CA VAL A 201 20.57 15.52 40.39
C VAL A 201 19.29 15.96 39.69
N PHE A 202 18.94 17.23 39.79
CA PHE A 202 17.79 17.75 39.05
C PHE A 202 18.16 17.89 37.56
N THR A 203 17.30 17.39 36.68
CA THR A 203 17.46 17.43 35.22
C THR A 203 16.21 17.97 34.55
N HIS A 204 16.38 18.65 33.41
CA HIS A 204 15.29 19.00 32.51
C HIS A 204 14.76 17.77 31.79
N GLY A 205 15.63 16.88 31.30
CA GLY A 205 15.24 15.60 30.68
C GLY A 205 14.84 15.67 29.20
N ASP A 206 14.77 16.87 28.62
CA ASP A 206 14.53 17.11 27.18
C ASP A 206 15.16 18.45 26.74
N LEU A 207 16.44 18.64 27.08
CA LEU A 207 17.16 19.89 26.82
C LEU A 207 17.59 20.00 25.35
N SER A 208 16.60 20.26 24.50
CA SER A 208 16.70 20.27 23.05
C SER A 208 16.78 21.71 22.50
N SER A 209 17.34 21.86 21.29
CA SER A 209 17.35 23.16 20.59
C SER A 209 15.94 23.75 20.34
N LEU A 210 14.87 22.93 20.38
CA LEU A 210 13.48 23.37 20.23
C LEU A 210 12.93 24.00 21.52
N ASN A 211 13.50 23.62 22.66
CA ASN A 211 13.04 23.98 24.00
C ASN A 211 13.82 25.14 24.63
N ILE A 212 14.87 25.61 23.96
CA ILE A 212 15.69 26.73 24.40
C ILE A 212 15.37 27.95 23.54
N LEU A 213 14.89 29.03 24.15
CA LEU A 213 14.51 30.27 23.50
C LEU A 213 15.60 31.33 23.69
N ALA A 214 16.01 31.98 22.60
CA ALA A 214 16.98 33.08 22.62
C ALA A 214 16.47 34.34 21.89
N GLN A 215 17.01 35.49 22.31
CA GLN A 215 16.92 36.76 21.57
C GLN A 215 18.34 37.25 21.31
N GLY A 216 18.73 37.36 20.04
CA GLY A 216 20.13 37.57 19.70
C GLY A 216 20.97 36.43 20.30
N ASP A 217 22.05 36.77 21.00
CA ASP A 217 22.96 35.82 21.67
C ASP A 217 22.58 35.49 23.12
N LYS A 218 21.42 35.97 23.62
CA LYS A 218 21.00 35.78 25.01
C LYS A 218 19.90 34.74 25.13
N ILE A 219 20.09 33.73 25.99
CA ILE A 219 19.01 32.79 26.36
C ILE A 219 17.99 33.53 27.22
N VAL A 220 16.73 33.52 26.79
CA VAL A 220 15.61 34.22 27.43
C VAL A 220 14.55 33.28 27.99
N GLY A 221 14.63 31.98 27.70
CA GLY A 221 13.72 30.97 28.23
C GLY A 221 14.15 29.55 27.96
N ILE A 222 13.89 28.65 28.89
CA ILE A 222 13.90 27.19 28.71
C ILE A 222 12.48 26.70 29.02
N VAL A 223 11.88 25.95 28.09
CA VAL A 223 10.46 25.53 28.12
C VAL A 223 10.34 24.02 28.01
N ASP A 224 9.13 23.49 28.20
CA ASP A 224 8.83 22.05 28.09
C ASP A 224 9.42 21.17 29.21
N TRP A 225 9.11 21.54 30.46
CA TRP A 225 9.63 20.91 31.67
C TRP A 225 8.89 19.63 32.09
N GLU A 226 8.16 18.97 31.19
CA GLU A 226 7.32 17.82 31.51
C GLU A 226 8.11 16.55 31.85
N THR A 227 9.34 16.44 31.35
CA THR A 227 10.29 15.34 31.62
C THR A 227 11.22 15.63 32.81
N ALA A 228 11.04 16.77 33.48
CA ALA A 228 11.94 17.22 34.52
C ALA A 228 11.81 16.42 35.83
N GLY A 229 12.94 16.11 36.45
CA GLY A 229 12.97 15.30 37.67
C GLY A 229 14.35 15.11 38.27
N TRP A 230 14.38 14.40 39.40
CA TRP A 230 15.58 13.88 40.05
C TRP A 230 16.03 12.62 39.33
N MET A 231 17.16 12.70 38.61
CA MET A 231 17.66 11.65 37.71
C MET A 231 19.12 11.31 38.01
N PRO A 232 19.66 10.18 37.49
CA PRO A 232 21.08 9.89 37.58
C PRO A 232 21.93 11.01 36.93
N PRO A 233 23.15 11.30 37.43
CA PRO A 233 23.97 12.42 36.94
C PRO A 233 24.25 12.45 35.43
N TYR A 234 24.26 11.29 34.77
CA TYR A 234 24.51 11.18 33.33
C TYR A 234 23.26 11.41 32.47
N TRP A 235 22.07 11.43 33.06
CA TRP A 235 20.79 11.31 32.33
C TRP A 235 20.48 12.52 31.44
N GLU A 236 20.81 13.74 31.88
CA GLU A 236 20.66 14.96 31.07
C GLU A 236 21.50 14.89 29.78
N TYR A 237 22.70 14.31 29.86
CA TYR A 237 23.57 14.17 28.69
C TYR A 237 22.98 13.18 27.69
N THR A 238 22.56 11.99 28.16
CA THR A 238 22.01 10.97 27.26
C THR A 238 20.63 11.33 26.71
N SER A 239 19.84 12.12 27.44
CA SER A 239 18.60 12.72 26.92
C SER A 239 18.91 13.73 25.83
N ALA A 240 19.73 14.76 26.11
CA ALA A 240 20.11 15.78 25.13
C ALA A 240 20.76 15.21 23.86
N TRP A 241 21.53 14.11 23.97
CA TRP A 241 22.15 13.43 22.83
C TRP A 241 21.14 12.66 21.95
N HIS A 242 20.12 12.04 22.55
CA HIS A 242 19.19 11.17 21.84
C HIS A 242 17.82 11.82 21.55
N VAL A 243 17.71 13.15 21.59
CA VAL A 243 16.46 13.85 21.30
C VAL A 243 16.09 13.73 19.82
N ASN A 244 14.77 13.60 19.54
CA ASN A 244 14.02 13.75 18.27
C ASN A 244 14.84 13.65 16.96
N PRO A 245 14.49 12.76 16.00
CA PRO A 245 15.13 12.67 14.67
C PRO A 245 15.33 14.00 13.93
N GLN A 246 14.46 15.00 14.18
CA GLN A 246 14.53 16.34 13.60
C GLN A 246 15.60 17.26 14.23
N ASN A 247 16.27 16.83 15.31
CA ASN A 247 17.24 17.61 16.08
C ASN A 247 18.65 16.99 16.13
N GLN A 248 18.96 16.05 15.22
CA GLN A 248 20.24 15.32 15.22
C GLN A 248 21.49 16.22 15.18
N PHE A 249 21.39 17.44 14.63
CA PHE A 249 22.51 18.39 14.62
C PHE A 249 22.94 18.82 16.04
N TRP A 250 22.03 18.78 17.01
CA TRP A 250 22.28 19.21 18.39
C TRP A 250 23.31 18.31 19.08
N GLN A 251 23.44 17.04 18.68
CA GLN A 251 24.44 16.08 19.18
C GLN A 251 25.87 16.62 19.10
N GLN A 252 26.17 17.37 18.03
CA GLN A 252 27.51 17.95 17.82
C GLN A 252 27.84 19.04 18.86
N GLU A 253 26.82 19.60 19.51
CA GLU A 253 26.95 20.72 20.44
C GLU A 253 26.84 20.26 21.90
N VAL A 254 26.29 19.07 22.20
CA VAL A 254 26.07 18.57 23.57
C VAL A 254 27.34 18.60 24.41
N ASP A 255 28.46 18.11 23.85
CA ASP A 255 29.78 18.10 24.50
C ASP A 255 30.29 19.50 24.88
N ARG A 256 29.72 20.56 24.28
CA ARG A 256 30.12 21.95 24.52
C ARG A 256 29.37 22.59 25.68
N PHE A 257 28.26 22.03 26.15
CA PHE A 257 27.51 22.56 27.30
C PHE A 257 27.14 21.54 28.39
N LEU A 258 27.33 20.25 28.13
CA LEU A 258 27.26 19.19 29.12
C LEU A 258 28.57 18.40 29.10
N ASP A 259 29.08 18.04 30.27
CA ASP A 259 30.27 17.23 30.37
C ASP A 259 29.97 15.81 29.88
N ARG A 260 30.83 15.29 28.99
CA ARG A 260 30.66 13.99 28.36
C ARG A 260 30.93 12.85 29.34
N PRO A 261 29.94 12.00 29.66
CA PRO A 261 30.17 10.81 30.45
C PRO A 261 30.81 9.73 29.57
N GLU A 262 32.07 9.36 29.86
CA GLU A 262 32.89 8.48 29.02
C GLU A 262 32.19 7.18 28.61
N GLN A 263 31.45 6.54 29.52
CA GLN A 263 30.81 5.25 29.30
C GLN A 263 29.29 5.34 29.13
N ALA A 264 28.63 6.39 29.61
CA ALA A 264 27.16 6.38 29.71
C ALA A 264 26.45 6.44 28.35
N LEU A 265 27.04 7.11 27.36
CA LEU A 265 26.47 7.15 26.00
C LEU A 265 26.60 5.80 25.29
N GLU A 266 27.74 5.14 25.45
CA GLU A 266 27.96 3.78 24.95
C GLU A 266 26.97 2.82 25.62
N MET A 267 26.81 2.90 26.94
CA MET A 267 25.89 2.05 27.69
C MET A 267 24.42 2.34 27.36
N GLU A 268 24.05 3.59 27.10
CA GLU A 268 22.69 3.92 26.64
C GLU A 268 22.43 3.40 25.22
N THR A 269 23.43 3.47 24.34
CA THR A 269 23.36 2.86 23.00
C THR A 269 23.23 1.35 23.12
N LEU A 270 24.07 0.73 23.95
CA LEU A 270 24.07 -0.69 24.23
C LEU A 270 22.74 -1.13 24.86
N ARG A 271 22.17 -0.35 25.78
CA ARG A 271 20.83 -0.58 26.34
C ARG A 271 19.77 -0.55 25.25
N LYS A 272 19.79 0.41 24.33
CA LYS A 272 18.80 0.46 23.24
C LYS A 272 18.91 -0.74 22.29
N HIS A 273 20.11 -1.21 22.00
CA HIS A 273 20.34 -2.37 21.13
C HIS A 273 20.08 -3.71 21.84
N LEU A 274 20.58 -3.86 23.07
CA LEU A 274 20.46 -5.09 23.85
C LEU A 274 19.14 -5.21 24.58
N VAL A 275 18.43 -4.15 24.97
CA VAL A 275 17.05 -4.31 25.51
C VAL A 275 16.06 -4.56 24.37
N ALA A 276 16.38 -4.17 23.13
CA ALA A 276 15.64 -4.61 21.94
C ALA A 276 16.00 -6.06 21.52
N GLY A 277 17.24 -6.51 21.73
CA GLY A 277 17.70 -7.88 21.44
C GLY A 277 17.58 -8.90 22.60
N ALA A 278 17.53 -8.45 23.85
CA ALA A 278 17.40 -9.24 25.08
C ALA A 278 15.96 -9.27 25.62
N VAL A 279 14.98 -8.84 24.81
CA VAL A 279 13.61 -9.38 24.90
C VAL A 279 13.60 -10.91 24.65
N ALA A 280 14.74 -11.50 24.27
CA ALA A 280 15.01 -12.94 24.22
C ALA A 280 15.68 -13.53 25.49
N LEU A 281 15.67 -12.86 26.63
CA LEU A 281 15.66 -13.58 27.92
C LEU A 281 14.18 -13.77 28.30
N PRO A 282 13.75 -14.96 28.75
CA PRO A 282 12.36 -15.23 29.09
C PRO A 282 11.98 -14.46 30.35
N SER A 283 11.69 -13.17 30.19
CA SER A 283 10.59 -12.54 30.88
C SER A 283 9.37 -13.27 30.38
N ASP A 284 8.77 -14.09 31.23
CA ASP A 284 7.51 -14.83 31.03
C ASP A 284 6.31 -13.84 30.92
N THR A 285 6.54 -12.65 30.35
CA THR A 285 5.57 -11.62 30.05
C THR A 285 4.99 -11.90 28.68
N HIS A 286 3.91 -12.67 28.69
CA HIS A 286 3.03 -12.81 27.55
C HIS A 286 2.07 -11.63 27.48
N THR A 287 1.77 -11.17 26.27
CA THR A 287 0.69 -10.21 26.01
C THR A 287 -0.39 -10.90 25.21
N VAL A 288 -1.66 -10.62 25.54
CA VAL A 288 -2.81 -11.12 24.78
C VAL A 288 -2.66 -10.65 23.34
N HIS A 289 -2.48 -11.59 22.42
CA HIS A 289 -2.23 -11.29 21.01
C HIS A 289 -3.53 -11.16 20.22
N GLN A 290 -4.51 -12.04 20.51
CA GLN A 290 -5.87 -11.93 19.98
C GLN A 290 -6.88 -12.40 21.04
N ARG A 291 -8.07 -11.82 20.98
CA ARG A 291 -9.23 -12.15 21.81
C ARG A 291 -10.48 -12.17 20.94
N ARG A 292 -11.35 -13.16 21.17
CA ARG A 292 -12.67 -13.30 20.56
C ARG A 292 -13.62 -12.23 21.09
N ASN A 293 -14.36 -11.58 20.21
CA ASN A 293 -15.43 -10.66 20.62
C ASN A 293 -16.71 -11.43 20.95
N LEU A 294 -16.88 -11.82 22.21
CA LEU A 294 -18.04 -12.61 22.67
C LEU A 294 -19.39 -11.89 22.55
N ALA A 295 -19.40 -10.56 22.42
CA ALA A 295 -20.64 -9.77 22.38
C ALA A 295 -21.40 -9.87 21.05
N GLN A 296 -20.75 -10.37 19.99
CA GLN A 296 -21.30 -10.40 18.62
C GLN A 296 -21.52 -11.81 18.07
N ASP A 297 -21.15 -12.85 18.81
CA ASP A 297 -21.09 -14.20 18.26
C ASP A 297 -22.15 -15.15 18.84
N VAL A 298 -23.32 -15.12 18.22
CA VAL A 298 -24.44 -16.05 18.47
C VAL A 298 -24.30 -17.39 17.72
N ARG A 299 -23.22 -17.58 16.94
CA ARG A 299 -23.08 -18.69 15.97
C ARG A 299 -22.43 -19.94 16.55
N PHE A 300 -21.87 -19.88 17.76
CA PHE A 300 -21.15 -21.00 18.39
C PHE A 300 -21.53 -21.19 19.86
N GLU A 301 -21.91 -22.42 20.21
CA GLU A 301 -22.19 -22.82 21.60
C GLU A 301 -20.96 -23.50 22.21
N LYS A 302 -20.40 -22.89 23.25
CA LYS A 302 -19.27 -23.46 24.02
C LYS A 302 -19.71 -24.74 24.73
N ARG A 303 -18.99 -25.85 24.51
CA ARG A 303 -19.30 -27.18 25.07
C ARG A 303 -18.37 -27.53 26.23
N ALA A 304 -17.28 -28.25 25.96
CA ALA A 304 -16.38 -28.83 26.95
C ALA A 304 -14.93 -28.39 26.71
N ALA A 305 -14.10 -28.42 27.75
CA ALA A 305 -12.67 -28.21 27.60
C ALA A 305 -12.01 -29.38 26.84
N VAL A 306 -10.98 -29.10 26.04
CA VAL A 306 -10.22 -30.13 25.32
C VAL A 306 -9.29 -30.87 26.29
N GLU A 307 -9.20 -32.20 26.17
CA GLU A 307 -8.28 -32.99 27.01
C GLU A 307 -6.81 -32.62 26.75
N SER A 308 -6.03 -32.43 27.81
CA SER A 308 -4.63 -31.98 27.71
C SER A 308 -3.71 -32.89 26.88
N SER A 309 -4.04 -34.19 26.77
CA SER A 309 -3.31 -35.18 25.97
C SER A 309 -3.82 -35.30 24.53
N ALA A 310 -4.92 -34.62 24.17
CA ALA A 310 -5.43 -34.63 22.82
C ALA A 310 -4.44 -33.95 21.88
N LYS A 311 -4.14 -34.59 20.75
CA LYS A 311 -3.40 -33.95 19.66
C LYS A 311 -4.28 -32.89 19.01
N ILE A 312 -3.70 -31.74 18.70
CA ILE A 312 -4.40 -30.64 18.02
C ILE A 312 -3.59 -30.18 16.80
N PRO A 313 -4.26 -29.76 15.71
CA PRO A 313 -3.59 -29.26 14.50
C PRO A 313 -3.08 -27.83 14.75
N PHE A 314 -1.92 -27.71 15.40
CA PHE A 314 -1.38 -26.42 15.81
C PHE A 314 -0.49 -25.80 14.72
N GLU A 315 -0.88 -24.62 14.27
CA GLU A 315 -0.26 -23.86 13.20
C GLU A 315 -0.05 -22.40 13.62
N ILE A 316 1.04 -21.82 13.14
CA ILE A 316 1.43 -20.44 13.41
C ILE A 316 1.57 -19.75 12.06
N ALA A 317 0.73 -18.75 11.81
CA ALA A 317 0.85 -17.87 10.67
C ALA A 317 1.98 -16.89 10.93
N LEU A 318 3.04 -16.96 10.14
CA LEU A 318 4.11 -15.97 10.18
C LEU A 318 3.68 -14.72 9.42
N LYS A 319 4.12 -13.57 9.91
CA LYS A 319 3.94 -12.29 9.24
C LYS A 319 4.63 -12.31 7.87
N GLN A 320 3.87 -12.02 6.83
CA GLN A 320 4.35 -12.00 5.46
C GLN A 320 5.32 -10.81 5.24
N GLY A 321 6.38 -11.05 4.45
CA GLY A 321 7.35 -10.02 4.06
C GLY A 321 6.78 -9.02 3.05
N SER A 322 7.38 -7.82 2.97
CA SER A 322 7.22 -6.86 1.86
C SER A 322 5.79 -6.58 1.36
N LEU A 323 4.76 -6.64 2.22
CA LEU A 323 3.36 -6.49 1.80
C LEU A 323 3.06 -5.17 1.07
N GLN A 324 3.60 -4.04 1.55
CA GLN A 324 3.43 -2.76 0.86
C GLN A 324 4.12 -2.74 -0.51
N GLU A 325 5.32 -3.31 -0.61
CA GLU A 325 6.05 -3.43 -1.87
C GLU A 325 5.30 -4.33 -2.86
N ALA A 326 4.68 -5.41 -2.39
CA ALA A 326 3.83 -6.29 -3.19
C ALA A 326 2.60 -5.56 -3.74
N GLU A 327 1.93 -4.75 -2.91
CA GLU A 327 0.81 -3.92 -3.35
C GLU A 327 1.26 -2.87 -4.38
N ASP A 328 2.38 -2.19 -4.11
CA ASP A 328 2.95 -1.18 -5.01
C ASP A 328 3.29 -1.78 -6.39
N ILE A 329 3.90 -2.97 -6.41
CA ILE A 329 4.16 -3.72 -7.66
C ILE A 329 2.85 -4.09 -8.34
N LEU A 330 1.88 -4.63 -7.61
CA LEU A 330 0.59 -5.03 -8.19
C LEU A 330 -0.10 -3.83 -8.86
N TYR A 331 -0.14 -2.68 -8.20
CA TYR A 331 -0.73 -1.47 -8.76
C TYR A 331 0.07 -0.93 -9.93
N ASP A 332 1.40 -1.05 -9.94
CA ASP A 332 2.21 -0.68 -11.10
C ASP A 332 1.91 -1.57 -12.32
N ILE A 333 1.92 -2.90 -12.16
CA ILE A 333 1.72 -3.84 -13.27
C ILE A 333 0.26 -3.96 -13.75
N SER A 334 -0.70 -3.46 -12.97
CA SER A 334 -2.13 -3.42 -13.33
C SER A 334 -2.59 -2.03 -13.79
N ASN A 335 -1.78 -0.99 -13.58
CA ASN A 335 -2.10 0.36 -14.03
C ASN A 335 -1.96 0.48 -15.57
N PRO A 336 -3.04 0.80 -16.31
CA PRO A 336 -3.02 0.83 -17.77
C PRO A 336 -2.12 1.91 -18.38
N VAL A 337 -1.69 2.92 -17.60
CA VAL A 337 -0.72 3.93 -18.05
C VAL A 337 0.72 3.62 -17.62
N SER A 338 0.92 2.56 -16.82
CA SER A 338 2.26 2.11 -16.45
C SER A 338 2.93 1.40 -17.62
N PRO A 339 4.24 1.61 -17.84
CA PRO A 339 5.00 0.84 -18.82
C PRO A 339 5.28 -0.60 -18.35
N ASN A 340 5.00 -0.90 -17.08
CA ASN A 340 5.05 -2.22 -16.49
C ASN A 340 3.70 -2.94 -16.57
N TYR A 341 2.67 -2.33 -17.16
CA TYR A 341 1.39 -2.98 -17.37
C TYR A 341 1.54 -4.37 -18.01
N GLY A 342 1.00 -5.39 -17.35
CA GLY A 342 1.06 -6.78 -17.78
C GLY A 342 2.42 -7.47 -17.63
N LYS A 343 3.38 -6.87 -16.92
CA LYS A 343 4.66 -7.51 -16.55
C LYS A 343 4.53 -8.25 -15.22
N HIS A 344 3.72 -9.30 -15.25
CA HIS A 344 3.43 -10.13 -14.08
C HIS A 344 4.67 -10.86 -13.57
N LEU A 345 4.72 -11.11 -12.27
CA LEU A 345 5.81 -11.80 -11.58
C LEU A 345 5.73 -13.32 -11.82
N SER A 346 6.89 -13.98 -11.73
CA SER A 346 6.90 -15.45 -11.63
C SER A 346 6.45 -15.89 -10.24
N LYS A 347 6.03 -17.15 -10.12
CA LYS A 347 5.69 -17.77 -8.83
C LYS A 347 6.83 -17.66 -7.83
N GLU A 348 8.07 -17.89 -8.26
CA GLU A 348 9.26 -17.81 -7.39
C GLU A 348 9.52 -16.40 -6.86
N ASP A 349 9.27 -15.38 -7.67
CA ASP A 349 9.44 -13.99 -7.24
C ASP A 349 8.35 -13.58 -6.24
N VAL A 350 7.11 -14.06 -6.43
CA VAL A 350 6.02 -13.90 -5.46
C VAL A 350 6.35 -14.62 -4.14
N VAL A 351 6.83 -15.87 -4.17
CA VAL A 351 7.24 -16.62 -2.96
C VAL A 351 8.26 -15.81 -2.15
N LYS A 352 9.30 -15.30 -2.82
CA LYS A 352 10.37 -14.53 -2.16
C LYS A 352 9.86 -13.24 -1.54
N LEU A 353 8.92 -12.58 -2.20
CA LEU A 353 8.36 -11.30 -1.75
C LEU A 353 7.56 -11.46 -0.45
N PHE A 354 6.82 -12.57 -0.30
CA PHE A 354 5.95 -12.79 0.87
C PHE A 354 6.60 -13.62 2.00
N ALA A 355 7.76 -14.24 1.76
CA ALA A 355 8.45 -15.08 2.73
C ALA A 355 8.79 -14.32 4.04
N ALA A 356 8.56 -14.96 5.20
CA ALA A 356 9.07 -14.42 6.45
C ALA A 356 10.60 -14.51 6.50
N ASN A 357 11.23 -13.56 7.20
CA ASN A 357 12.68 -13.55 7.35
C ASN A 357 13.17 -14.74 8.21
N ASP A 358 14.35 -15.27 7.90
CA ASP A 358 14.88 -16.46 8.58
C ASP A 358 15.09 -16.26 10.09
N LYS A 359 15.45 -15.04 10.52
CA LYS A 359 15.62 -14.72 11.95
C LYS A 359 14.30 -14.82 12.73
N SER A 360 13.20 -14.42 12.12
CA SER A 360 11.85 -14.51 12.67
C SER A 360 11.42 -15.96 12.82
N ILE A 361 11.67 -16.79 11.80
CA ILE A 361 11.40 -18.23 11.83
C ILE A 361 12.20 -18.90 12.97
N ASP A 362 13.49 -18.61 13.05
CA ASP A 362 14.36 -19.16 14.09
C ASP A 362 13.93 -18.75 15.49
N SER A 363 13.43 -17.50 15.65
CA SER A 363 12.89 -17.02 16.93
C SER A 363 11.65 -17.82 17.37
N VAL A 364 10.73 -18.11 16.46
CA VAL A 364 9.55 -18.95 16.76
C VAL A 364 9.96 -20.40 17.05
N LYS A 365 10.88 -20.97 16.28
CA LYS A 365 11.43 -22.32 16.53
C LYS A 365 12.07 -22.44 17.90
N GLN A 366 12.94 -21.50 18.26
CA GLN A 366 13.61 -21.50 19.56
C GLN A 366 12.61 -21.38 20.71
N TRP A 367 11.56 -20.56 20.55
CA TRP A 367 10.48 -20.49 21.52
C TRP A 367 9.75 -21.82 21.67
N LEU A 368 9.32 -22.45 20.57
CA LEU A 368 8.63 -23.75 20.58
C LEU A 368 9.47 -24.85 21.23
N VAL A 369 10.76 -24.93 20.89
CA VAL A 369 11.70 -25.86 21.53
C VAL A 369 11.82 -25.58 23.04
N GLY A 370 11.85 -24.30 23.43
CA GLY A 370 11.83 -23.88 24.83
C GLY A 370 10.57 -24.29 25.60
N GLN A 371 9.44 -24.52 24.92
CA GLN A 371 8.20 -25.04 25.53
C GLN A 371 8.18 -26.57 25.66
N GLY A 372 9.25 -27.26 25.25
CA GLY A 372 9.38 -28.72 25.33
C GLY A 372 8.88 -29.46 24.09
N ILE A 373 8.75 -28.78 22.95
CA ILE A 373 8.42 -29.40 21.66
C ILE A 373 9.73 -29.83 20.98
N ALA A 374 9.82 -31.05 20.45
CA ALA A 374 11.04 -31.49 19.79
C ALA A 374 11.17 -30.82 18.40
N GLU A 375 12.39 -30.45 18.01
CA GLU A 375 12.65 -29.75 16.74
C GLU A 375 12.14 -30.50 15.51
N LYS A 376 12.19 -31.85 15.55
CA LYS A 376 11.67 -32.72 14.48
C LYS A 376 10.15 -32.63 14.28
N ASP A 377 9.42 -32.11 15.28
CA ASP A 377 7.96 -31.99 15.30
C ASP A 377 7.54 -30.54 14.93
N ILE A 378 8.50 -29.70 14.49
CA ILE A 378 8.29 -28.32 14.03
C ILE A 378 8.61 -28.22 12.54
N HIS A 379 7.60 -27.92 11.74
CA HIS A 379 7.70 -27.92 10.28
C HIS A 379 7.45 -26.52 9.72
N VAL A 380 8.45 -25.93 9.07
CA VAL A 380 8.30 -24.68 8.33
C VAL A 380 7.92 -25.02 6.90
N ASN A 381 6.87 -24.38 6.36
CA ASN A 381 6.51 -24.60 4.98
C ASN A 381 7.57 -24.02 4.02
N PRO A 382 7.68 -24.51 2.76
CA PRO A 382 8.73 -24.08 1.81
C PRO A 382 8.75 -22.57 1.54
N THR A 383 7.62 -21.90 1.74
CA THR A 383 7.40 -20.49 1.43
C THR A 383 7.58 -19.59 2.64
N LYS A 384 7.91 -20.19 3.79
CA LYS A 384 8.26 -19.50 5.03
C LYS A 384 7.14 -18.58 5.53
N THR A 385 5.88 -18.95 5.28
CA THR A 385 4.69 -18.20 5.72
C THR A 385 3.93 -18.90 6.85
N TRP A 386 4.23 -20.18 7.10
CA TRP A 386 3.57 -21.00 8.12
C TRP A 386 4.58 -21.89 8.86
N ILE A 387 4.30 -22.13 10.13
CA ILE A 387 4.92 -23.18 10.93
C ILE A 387 3.83 -24.11 11.46
N THR A 388 3.88 -25.39 11.11
CA THR A 388 3.01 -26.43 11.65
C THR A 388 3.76 -27.23 12.72
N VAL A 389 3.05 -27.63 13.78
CA VAL A 389 3.66 -28.23 14.96
C VAL A 389 2.87 -29.45 15.42
N ASP A 390 3.54 -30.60 15.48
CA ASP A 390 2.97 -31.85 15.99
C ASP A 390 3.03 -31.90 17.52
N THR A 391 1.92 -31.56 18.19
CA THR A 391 1.88 -31.43 19.65
C THR A 391 0.50 -31.72 20.27
N THR A 392 0.37 -31.57 21.59
CA THR A 392 -0.89 -31.78 22.34
C THR A 392 -1.47 -30.47 22.85
N ALA A 393 -2.79 -30.44 23.06
CA ALA A 393 -3.50 -29.27 23.60
C ALA A 393 -2.86 -28.75 24.89
N GLY A 394 -2.47 -29.63 25.81
CA GLY A 394 -1.87 -29.24 27.08
C GLY A 394 -0.51 -28.55 26.95
N VAL A 395 0.30 -28.86 25.93
CA VAL A 395 1.55 -28.15 25.66
C VAL A 395 1.25 -26.75 25.14
N VAL A 396 0.34 -26.65 24.16
CA VAL A 396 -0.02 -25.38 23.51
C VAL A 396 -0.73 -24.44 24.48
N GLU A 397 -1.64 -24.94 25.32
CA GLU A 397 -2.29 -24.14 26.37
C GLU A 397 -1.29 -23.49 27.33
N ARG A 398 -0.21 -24.22 27.69
CA ARG A 398 0.86 -23.68 28.53
C ARG A 398 1.71 -22.65 27.77
N ALA A 399 2.06 -22.95 26.53
CA ALA A 399 2.89 -22.09 25.68
C ALA A 399 2.24 -20.72 25.43
N LEU A 400 0.93 -20.72 25.21
CA LEU A 400 0.14 -19.55 24.82
C LEU A 400 -0.67 -18.92 25.96
N LYS A 401 -0.57 -19.47 27.18
CA LYS A 401 -1.37 -19.09 28.35
C LYS A 401 -2.88 -19.02 28.01
N THR A 402 -3.40 -20.09 27.40
CA THR A 402 -4.81 -20.17 26.93
C THR A 402 -5.52 -21.44 27.41
N ARG A 403 -6.81 -21.57 27.07
CA ARG A 403 -7.64 -22.77 27.28
C ARG A 403 -8.45 -23.10 26.02
N TYR A 404 -8.23 -24.30 25.49
CA TYR A 404 -8.99 -24.82 24.37
C TYR A 404 -10.30 -25.43 24.83
N HIS A 405 -11.36 -25.10 24.09
CA HIS A 405 -12.67 -25.70 24.28
C HIS A 405 -13.22 -26.19 22.94
N ILE A 406 -14.13 -27.14 23.02
CA ILE A 406 -14.97 -27.59 21.93
C ILE A 406 -16.17 -26.64 21.84
N TYR A 407 -16.47 -26.16 20.65
CA TYR A 407 -17.59 -25.31 20.32
C TYR A 407 -18.42 -25.95 19.24
N ARG A 408 -19.73 -25.97 19.41
CA ARG A 408 -20.65 -26.50 18.41
C ARG A 408 -21.24 -25.34 17.63
N SER A 409 -21.06 -25.34 16.31
CA SER A 409 -21.71 -24.36 15.44
C SER A 409 -23.22 -24.52 15.53
N THR A 410 -23.95 -23.43 15.77
CA THR A 410 -25.42 -23.43 15.75
C THR A 410 -25.97 -23.52 14.33
N ALA A 411 -25.16 -23.15 13.32
CA ALA A 411 -25.51 -23.26 11.90
C ALA A 411 -25.29 -24.66 11.33
N SER A 412 -24.11 -25.27 11.52
CA SER A 412 -23.77 -26.57 10.90
C SER A 412 -23.89 -27.78 11.82
N GLY A 413 -24.07 -27.55 13.13
CA GLY A 413 -24.03 -28.60 14.14
C GLY A 413 -22.66 -29.28 14.31
N GLN A 414 -21.60 -28.80 13.65
CA GLN A 414 -20.26 -29.38 13.73
C GLN A 414 -19.48 -28.85 14.93
N ASP A 415 -18.60 -29.71 15.48
CA ASP A 415 -17.74 -29.38 16.60
C ASP A 415 -16.40 -28.77 16.11
N HIS A 416 -15.93 -27.75 16.82
CA HIS A 416 -14.72 -27.00 16.53
C HIS A 416 -13.89 -26.87 17.81
N ILE A 417 -12.55 -26.89 17.71
CA ILE A 417 -11.64 -26.52 18.79
C ILE A 417 -11.25 -25.05 18.62
N GLY A 418 -11.29 -24.29 19.70
CA GLY A 418 -10.77 -22.93 19.69
C GLY A 418 -10.51 -22.38 21.09
N ALA A 419 -9.94 -21.19 21.11
CA ALA A 419 -9.61 -20.45 22.33
C ALA A 419 -10.34 -19.10 22.33
N GLU A 420 -10.78 -18.63 23.49
CA GLU A 420 -11.39 -17.30 23.59
C GLU A 420 -10.34 -16.19 23.43
N GLU A 421 -9.13 -16.41 23.92
CA GLU A 421 -8.00 -15.53 23.74
C GLU A 421 -6.72 -16.33 23.87
N TYR A 422 -5.62 -15.83 23.32
CA TYR A 422 -4.31 -16.39 23.59
C TYR A 422 -3.27 -15.29 23.68
N SER A 423 -2.19 -15.60 24.38
CA SER A 423 -1.10 -14.68 24.58
C SER A 423 0.17 -15.21 23.93
N LEU A 424 0.98 -14.31 23.39
CA LEU A 424 2.30 -14.64 22.88
C LEU A 424 3.37 -13.94 23.72
N PRO A 425 4.58 -14.50 23.82
CA PRO A 425 5.75 -13.76 24.28
C PRO A 425 5.90 -12.45 23.49
N ASN A 426 6.29 -11.37 24.16
CA ASN A 426 6.39 -10.05 23.54
C ASN A 426 7.29 -10.02 22.30
N ASN A 427 8.36 -10.82 22.26
CA ASN A 427 9.27 -10.91 21.12
C ASN A 427 8.65 -11.60 19.89
N LEU A 428 7.47 -12.24 20.01
CA LEU A 428 6.78 -12.89 18.91
C LEU A 428 5.60 -12.08 18.36
N LEU A 429 5.18 -11.00 19.05
CA LEU A 429 4.01 -10.20 18.66
C LEU A 429 4.16 -9.58 17.26
N ASP A 430 5.37 -9.17 16.89
CA ASP A 430 5.65 -8.57 15.58
C ASP A 430 5.98 -9.61 14.49
N ILE A 431 6.05 -10.90 14.87
CA ILE A 431 6.46 -12.01 13.99
C ILE A 431 5.28 -12.90 13.59
N VAL A 432 4.31 -13.07 14.49
CA VAL A 432 3.17 -13.97 14.31
C VAL A 432 1.93 -13.15 13.98
N ASP A 433 1.30 -13.41 12.84
CA ASP A 433 0.03 -12.74 12.48
C ASP A 433 -1.13 -13.27 13.33
N PHE A 434 -1.24 -14.59 13.40
CA PHE A 434 -2.20 -15.33 14.23
C PHE A 434 -1.81 -16.82 14.35
N ILE A 435 -2.58 -17.59 15.13
CA ILE A 435 -2.42 -19.04 15.26
C ILE A 435 -3.72 -19.77 14.91
N ARG A 436 -3.61 -21.06 14.59
CA ARG A 436 -4.73 -21.99 14.47
C ARG A 436 -4.44 -23.27 15.28
N PRO A 437 -5.39 -23.80 16.08
CA PRO A 437 -6.66 -23.19 16.42
C PRO A 437 -6.44 -21.99 17.35
N GLY A 438 -7.16 -20.90 17.13
CA GLY A 438 -7.12 -19.67 17.94
C GLY A 438 -8.54 -19.19 18.25
N PRO A 439 -8.77 -17.86 18.28
CA PRO A 439 -10.11 -17.29 18.23
C PRO A 439 -10.86 -17.69 16.95
N ALA A 440 -10.15 -17.78 15.83
CA ALA A 440 -10.64 -18.33 14.55
C ALA A 440 -10.66 -19.87 14.58
N MET A 441 -11.54 -20.45 15.40
CA MET A 441 -11.67 -21.89 15.72
C MET A 441 -11.41 -22.85 14.53
N THR A 442 -10.86 -24.03 14.82
CA THR A 442 -10.60 -25.08 13.82
C THR A 442 -11.56 -26.25 14.01
N LYS A 443 -12.18 -26.75 12.94
CA LYS A 443 -13.09 -27.90 12.98
C LYS A 443 -12.40 -29.17 13.51
N VAL A 444 -13.12 -30.01 14.26
CA VAL A 444 -12.64 -31.34 14.66
C VAL A 444 -13.71 -32.43 14.51
N THR A 445 -13.29 -33.59 14.04
CA THR A 445 -14.16 -34.77 13.93
C THR A 445 -14.06 -35.63 15.19
N VAL A 446 -14.98 -35.45 16.15
CA VAL A 446 -15.13 -36.38 17.28
C VAL A 446 -15.89 -37.62 16.79
N ARG A 447 -15.34 -38.82 17.04
CA ARG A 447 -15.82 -40.14 16.57
C ARG A 447 -17.35 -40.22 16.36
N ALA A 448 -17.73 -40.39 15.09
CA ALA A 448 -18.97 -40.96 14.56
C ALA A 448 -20.17 -41.02 15.52
N THR A 449 -20.89 -39.91 15.64
CA THR A 449 -22.35 -39.98 15.66
C THR A 449 -22.84 -39.85 14.23
N LYS A 450 -23.88 -40.61 13.87
CA LYS A 450 -24.47 -40.62 12.52
C LYS A 450 -24.60 -39.17 12.02
N PRO A 451 -24.28 -38.89 10.74
CA PRO A 451 -24.55 -37.57 10.19
C PRO A 451 -26.02 -37.27 10.51
N ALA A 452 -26.25 -36.12 11.15
CA ALA A 452 -27.56 -35.50 11.03
C ALA A 452 -27.89 -35.52 9.54
N THR A 453 -29.08 -36.02 9.21
CA THR A 453 -29.63 -36.01 7.86
C THR A 453 -29.18 -34.72 7.19
N GLY A 454 -28.37 -34.85 6.13
CA GLY A 454 -27.67 -33.72 5.53
C GLY A 454 -28.64 -32.57 5.37
N ASP A 455 -28.34 -31.45 6.04
CA ASP A 455 -28.93 -30.19 5.63
C ASP A 455 -28.60 -30.08 4.15
N ALA A 456 -29.65 -30.00 3.34
CA ALA A 456 -29.55 -29.95 1.89
C ALA A 456 -28.49 -28.91 1.53
N ALA A 457 -27.65 -29.22 0.53
CA ALA A 457 -26.83 -28.21 -0.12
C ALA A 457 -27.69 -26.96 -0.29
N ILE A 458 -27.17 -25.79 0.08
CA ILE A 458 -27.82 -24.51 -0.20
C ILE A 458 -27.77 -24.36 -1.72
N GLY A 459 -28.68 -25.04 -2.41
CA GLY A 459 -28.73 -25.05 -3.86
C GLY A 459 -29.41 -23.77 -4.34
N GLU A 460 -28.85 -23.17 -5.37
CA GLU A 460 -29.52 -22.07 -6.06
C GLU A 460 -30.93 -22.49 -6.49
N PRO A 461 -31.96 -21.67 -6.22
CA PRO A 461 -33.34 -22.05 -6.47
C PRO A 461 -33.62 -22.09 -7.97
N VAL A 462 -33.57 -23.28 -8.55
CA VAL A 462 -33.93 -23.51 -9.96
C VAL A 462 -35.46 -23.61 -10.11
N ARG A 463 -36.07 -22.67 -10.85
CA ARG A 463 -37.48 -22.76 -11.25
C ARG A 463 -37.63 -23.69 -12.45
N LYS A 464 -38.20 -24.87 -12.23
CA LYS A 464 -38.53 -25.78 -13.34
C LYS A 464 -39.54 -25.16 -14.30
N LEU A 465 -39.27 -25.26 -15.60
CA LEU A 465 -40.19 -24.82 -16.63
C LEU A 465 -41.30 -25.84 -16.86
N SER A 466 -42.52 -25.36 -17.09
CA SER A 466 -43.62 -26.21 -17.58
C SER A 466 -43.36 -26.69 -19.01
N GLN A 467 -44.04 -27.76 -19.43
CA GLN A 467 -43.89 -28.32 -20.78
C GLN A 467 -44.21 -27.31 -21.89
N ASP A 468 -45.14 -26.39 -21.65
CA ASP A 468 -45.51 -25.37 -22.65
C ASP A 468 -44.49 -24.23 -22.69
N GLU A 469 -43.92 -23.83 -21.55
CA GLU A 469 -42.78 -22.91 -21.51
C GLU A 469 -41.56 -23.50 -22.22
N ILE A 470 -41.23 -24.77 -21.97
CA ILE A 470 -40.13 -25.47 -22.63
C ILE A 470 -40.31 -25.44 -24.15
N LYS A 471 -41.50 -25.77 -24.67
CA LYS A 471 -41.78 -25.69 -26.11
C LYS A 471 -41.62 -24.28 -26.64
N SER A 472 -42.15 -23.28 -25.95
CA SER A 472 -42.03 -21.88 -26.37
C SER A 472 -40.58 -21.41 -26.42
N VAL A 473 -39.75 -21.80 -25.45
CA VAL A 473 -38.32 -21.46 -25.41
C VAL A 473 -37.57 -22.20 -26.52
N ASP A 474 -37.83 -23.50 -26.71
CA ASP A 474 -37.22 -24.34 -27.75
C ASP A 474 -37.54 -23.83 -29.17
N GLU A 475 -38.78 -23.42 -29.43
CA GLU A 475 -39.20 -22.81 -30.70
C GLU A 475 -38.52 -21.45 -30.94
N ALA A 476 -38.40 -20.62 -29.89
CA ALA A 476 -37.74 -19.34 -29.98
C ALA A 476 -36.24 -19.51 -30.26
N ILE A 477 -35.53 -20.39 -29.54
CA ILE A 477 -34.10 -20.64 -29.75
C ILE A 477 -33.83 -21.17 -31.17
N LYS A 478 -34.67 -22.07 -31.68
CA LYS A 478 -34.55 -22.58 -33.07
C LYS A 478 -34.68 -21.49 -34.15
N SER A 479 -35.27 -20.34 -33.82
CA SER A 479 -35.33 -19.19 -34.72
C SER A 479 -34.07 -18.32 -34.71
N GLY A 480 -33.17 -18.53 -33.75
CA GLY A 480 -31.96 -17.77 -33.54
C GLY A 480 -30.73 -18.32 -34.27
N PRO A 481 -29.66 -17.52 -34.37
CA PRO A 481 -28.40 -17.98 -34.91
C PRO A 481 -27.79 -19.02 -33.98
N SER A 482 -27.55 -20.23 -34.47
CA SER A 482 -27.08 -21.35 -33.63
C SER A 482 -25.66 -21.21 -33.06
N ALA A 483 -25.05 -20.01 -33.05
CA ALA A 483 -23.76 -19.65 -32.45
C ALA A 483 -23.40 -18.20 -32.84
N GLY A 484 -23.83 -17.19 -32.07
CA GLY A 484 -23.37 -15.79 -32.24
C GLY A 484 -23.54 -15.23 -33.66
N GLY A 485 -24.70 -14.66 -33.94
CA GLY A 485 -25.01 -14.05 -35.25
C GLY A 485 -24.37 -12.68 -35.45
N GLU A 486 -24.18 -12.28 -36.71
CA GLU A 486 -23.84 -10.89 -37.06
C GLU A 486 -24.87 -9.91 -36.44
N PRO A 487 -24.45 -8.66 -36.13
CA PRO A 487 -25.34 -7.66 -35.53
C PRO A 487 -26.62 -7.53 -36.35
N HIS A 488 -27.78 -7.78 -35.74
CA HIS A 488 -29.05 -7.40 -36.38
C HIS A 488 -29.05 -5.89 -36.58
N SER A 489 -29.04 -5.45 -37.85
CA SER A 489 -29.29 -4.05 -38.15
C SER A 489 -30.70 -3.71 -37.65
N ALA A 490 -30.81 -2.77 -36.71
CA ALA A 490 -32.07 -2.25 -36.15
C ALA A 490 -32.99 -1.54 -37.18
N ALA A 491 -32.76 -1.76 -38.48
CA ALA A 491 -33.44 -1.11 -39.58
C ALA A 491 -34.83 -1.69 -39.90
N ASN A 492 -35.22 -2.84 -39.32
CA ASN A 492 -36.56 -3.42 -39.49
C ASN A 492 -37.24 -3.61 -38.12
N SER A 493 -38.42 -3.03 -37.97
CA SER A 493 -39.08 -2.64 -36.71
C SER A 493 -39.73 -3.76 -35.88
N THR A 494 -39.18 -4.97 -35.83
CA THR A 494 -39.62 -6.02 -34.89
C THR A 494 -38.45 -6.93 -34.50
N LEU A 495 -38.21 -7.11 -33.19
CA LEU A 495 -37.18 -8.03 -32.68
C LEU A 495 -37.46 -9.47 -33.17
N PRO A 496 -36.44 -10.25 -33.57
CA PRO A 496 -36.58 -11.68 -33.87
C PRO A 496 -37.11 -12.49 -32.67
N PRO A 497 -37.81 -13.62 -32.87
CA PRO A 497 -38.42 -14.39 -31.78
C PRO A 497 -37.45 -14.86 -30.70
N TYR A 498 -36.22 -15.26 -31.07
CA TYR A 498 -35.18 -15.66 -30.10
C TYR A 498 -34.72 -14.51 -29.18
N LEU A 499 -34.85 -13.25 -29.61
CA LEU A 499 -34.54 -12.07 -28.78
C LEU A 499 -35.76 -11.57 -27.99
N GLN A 500 -36.97 -11.91 -28.41
CA GLN A 500 -38.20 -11.56 -27.68
C GLN A 500 -38.35 -12.32 -26.36
N ILE A 501 -37.64 -13.44 -26.19
CA ILE A 501 -37.70 -14.25 -24.97
C ILE A 501 -36.70 -13.82 -23.89
N CYS A 502 -35.78 -12.90 -24.17
CA CYS A 502 -34.67 -12.61 -23.26
C CYS A 502 -35.10 -12.05 -21.89
N SER A 503 -36.30 -11.50 -21.75
CA SER A 503 -36.83 -11.06 -20.45
C SER A 503 -37.51 -12.15 -19.63
N ARG A 504 -37.77 -13.33 -20.23
CA ARG A 504 -38.37 -14.50 -19.55
C ARG A 504 -37.41 -15.67 -19.43
N ALA A 505 -36.42 -15.74 -20.31
CA ALA A 505 -35.41 -16.79 -20.38
C ALA A 505 -34.18 -16.21 -21.10
N VAL A 506 -33.16 -15.85 -20.33
CA VAL A 506 -31.88 -15.36 -20.85
C VAL A 506 -31.10 -16.55 -21.39
N THR A 507 -30.88 -16.56 -22.70
CA THR A 507 -30.13 -17.59 -23.42
C THR A 507 -28.72 -17.08 -23.79
N PRO A 508 -27.81 -17.95 -24.26
CA PRO A 508 -26.51 -17.51 -24.76
C PRO A 508 -26.60 -16.44 -25.86
N ASP A 509 -27.61 -16.51 -26.73
CA ASP A 509 -27.84 -15.49 -27.76
C ASP A 509 -28.27 -14.14 -27.18
N CYS A 510 -29.05 -14.14 -26.09
CA CYS A 510 -29.40 -12.92 -25.37
C CYS A 510 -28.15 -12.23 -24.81
N ILE A 511 -27.27 -12.99 -24.15
CA ILE A 511 -26.01 -12.48 -23.55
C ILE A 511 -25.09 -11.95 -24.65
N ALA A 512 -24.92 -12.71 -25.74
CA ALA A 512 -24.08 -12.30 -26.86
C ALA A 512 -24.59 -11.01 -27.53
N TYR A 513 -25.91 -10.86 -27.68
CA TYR A 513 -26.52 -9.66 -28.22
C TYR A 513 -26.32 -8.45 -27.27
N LEU A 514 -26.63 -8.64 -25.98
CA LEU A 514 -26.62 -7.59 -24.97
C LEU A 514 -25.23 -6.97 -24.80
N TYR A 515 -24.19 -7.82 -24.72
CA TYR A 515 -22.80 -7.38 -24.50
C TYR A 515 -21.96 -7.31 -25.78
N LYS A 516 -22.59 -7.46 -26.95
CA LYS A 516 -21.95 -7.40 -28.27
C LYS A 516 -20.79 -8.38 -28.41
N ILE A 517 -20.96 -9.59 -27.88
CA ILE A 517 -19.93 -10.62 -27.87
C ILE A 517 -19.90 -11.31 -29.25
N PRO A 518 -18.78 -11.23 -29.98
CA PRO A 518 -18.64 -11.92 -31.26
C PRO A 518 -18.46 -13.43 -31.04
N LYS A 519 -18.76 -14.20 -32.08
CA LYS A 519 -18.54 -15.65 -32.07
C LYS A 519 -17.09 -16.00 -31.72
N ALA A 520 -16.95 -17.03 -30.90
CA ALA A 520 -15.67 -17.52 -30.46
C ALA A 520 -14.94 -18.37 -31.51
N THR A 521 -13.63 -18.09 -31.69
CA THR A 521 -12.77 -18.77 -32.67
C THR A 521 -11.43 -19.26 -32.10
N GLY A 522 -11.06 -18.81 -30.89
CA GLY A 522 -9.78 -19.17 -30.27
C GLY A 522 -9.80 -20.58 -29.71
N THR A 523 -8.68 -21.28 -29.83
CA THR A 523 -8.50 -22.66 -29.35
C THR A 523 -7.24 -22.78 -28.48
N ASN A 524 -6.73 -21.67 -27.92
CA ASN A 524 -5.50 -21.72 -27.13
C ASN A 524 -5.74 -22.54 -25.85
N SER A 525 -5.15 -23.73 -25.80
CA SER A 525 -5.28 -24.64 -24.68
C SER A 525 -4.64 -24.12 -23.40
N THR A 526 -3.78 -23.10 -23.46
CA THR A 526 -3.15 -22.48 -22.28
C THR A 526 -3.99 -21.37 -21.65
N ASN A 527 -5.13 -21.01 -22.24
CA ASN A 527 -6.01 -19.93 -21.76
C ASN A 527 -7.41 -20.47 -21.45
N ARG A 528 -7.46 -21.40 -20.49
CA ARG A 528 -8.72 -21.96 -19.97
C ARG A 528 -9.32 -21.03 -18.93
N LEU A 529 -10.65 -20.99 -18.85
CA LEU A 529 -11.37 -20.31 -17.76
C LEU A 529 -11.50 -21.28 -16.57
N GLY A 530 -11.04 -20.87 -15.40
CA GLY A 530 -11.27 -21.58 -14.14
C GLY A 530 -12.65 -21.30 -13.57
N ILE A 531 -13.35 -22.35 -13.14
CA ILE A 531 -14.60 -22.28 -12.39
C ILE A 531 -14.38 -23.02 -11.07
N TYR A 532 -14.67 -22.36 -9.96
CA TYR A 532 -14.50 -22.88 -8.61
C TYR A 532 -15.84 -23.38 -8.06
N GLU A 533 -15.88 -24.61 -7.57
CA GLU A 533 -17.09 -25.25 -7.04
C GLU A 533 -16.85 -25.86 -5.66
N SER A 534 -17.83 -25.75 -4.77
CA SER A 534 -17.72 -26.24 -3.39
C SER A 534 -19.10 -26.60 -2.81
N LEU A 535 -19.16 -26.85 -1.50
CA LEU A 535 -20.39 -27.19 -0.75
C LEU A 535 -21.17 -28.41 -1.29
N GLY A 536 -20.52 -29.23 -2.12
CA GLY A 536 -21.13 -30.43 -2.71
C GLY A 536 -22.01 -30.15 -3.92
N ASP A 537 -21.99 -28.92 -4.43
CA ASP A 537 -22.49 -28.64 -5.78
C ASP A 537 -21.47 -29.17 -6.79
N VAL A 538 -21.96 -29.99 -7.72
CA VAL A 538 -21.14 -30.72 -8.69
C VAL A 538 -21.93 -30.81 -9.98
N TYR A 539 -21.28 -30.55 -11.12
CA TYR A 539 -21.93 -30.62 -12.43
C TYR A 539 -22.25 -32.07 -12.88
N SER A 540 -23.22 -32.20 -13.80
CA SER A 540 -23.49 -33.41 -14.58
C SER A 540 -23.17 -33.17 -16.05
N GLN A 541 -22.45 -34.11 -16.68
CA GLN A 541 -22.17 -34.02 -18.11
C GLN A 541 -23.44 -34.19 -18.95
N GLU A 542 -24.40 -35.01 -18.50
CA GLU A 542 -25.68 -35.20 -19.19
C GLU A 542 -26.54 -33.94 -19.18
N ASP A 543 -26.51 -33.17 -18.09
CA ASP A 543 -27.21 -31.89 -18.00
C ASP A 543 -26.53 -30.82 -18.88
N LEU A 544 -25.20 -30.75 -18.91
CA LEU A 544 -24.48 -29.89 -19.87
C LEU A 544 -24.82 -30.26 -21.33
N ASP A 545 -24.81 -31.54 -21.66
CA ASP A 545 -25.15 -32.02 -23.00
C ASP A 545 -26.61 -31.72 -23.35
N LEU A 546 -27.52 -31.77 -22.37
CA LEU A 546 -28.90 -31.34 -22.53
C LEU A 546 -28.96 -29.84 -22.82
N PHE A 547 -28.25 -29.01 -22.06
CA PHE A 547 -28.18 -27.58 -22.31
C PHE A 547 -27.64 -27.28 -23.72
N TYR A 548 -26.53 -27.91 -24.13
CA TYR A 548 -25.99 -27.72 -25.48
C TYR A 548 -26.99 -28.12 -26.55
N SER A 549 -27.66 -29.27 -26.41
CA SER A 549 -28.65 -29.72 -27.39
C SER A 549 -29.83 -28.75 -27.56
N LYS A 550 -30.11 -27.92 -26.54
CA LYS A 550 -31.27 -27.02 -26.49
C LYS A 550 -30.94 -25.56 -26.75
N ALA A 551 -29.86 -25.05 -26.15
CA ALA A 551 -29.52 -23.64 -26.10
C ALA A 551 -28.20 -23.31 -26.80
N ALA A 552 -27.30 -24.29 -27.01
CA ALA A 552 -26.00 -24.07 -27.64
C ALA A 552 -25.57 -25.26 -28.55
N PRO A 553 -26.34 -25.60 -29.61
CA PRO A 553 -26.16 -26.85 -30.37
C PRO A 553 -24.88 -26.90 -31.22
N TYR A 554 -24.14 -25.80 -31.27
CA TYR A 554 -22.81 -25.71 -31.88
C TYR A 554 -21.70 -26.32 -31.02
N ILE A 555 -22.01 -26.61 -29.76
CA ILE A 555 -21.11 -27.23 -28.80
C ILE A 555 -21.34 -28.74 -28.87
N PRO A 556 -20.33 -29.55 -29.20
CA PRO A 556 -20.46 -31.00 -29.25
C PRO A 556 -20.82 -31.58 -27.88
N ALA A 557 -21.69 -32.59 -27.86
CA ALA A 557 -21.94 -33.40 -26.67
C ALA A 557 -20.63 -34.02 -26.15
N GLY A 558 -20.49 -34.11 -24.84
CA GLY A 558 -19.27 -34.48 -24.13
C GLY A 558 -18.27 -33.34 -23.95
N THR A 559 -18.60 -32.10 -24.35
CA THR A 559 -17.78 -30.92 -24.01
C THR A 559 -17.93 -30.62 -22.52
N GLY A 560 -16.84 -30.73 -21.77
CA GLY A 560 -16.83 -30.48 -20.33
C GLY A 560 -15.50 -29.91 -19.84
N PRO A 561 -15.42 -29.54 -18.55
CA PRO A 561 -14.20 -28.99 -17.96
C PRO A 561 -13.08 -30.03 -17.84
N GLN A 562 -11.84 -29.55 -17.76
CA GLN A 562 -10.76 -30.32 -17.14
C GLN A 562 -11.01 -30.40 -15.64
N LEU A 563 -10.82 -31.57 -15.02
CA LEU A 563 -11.14 -31.80 -13.62
C LEU A 563 -9.91 -31.67 -12.73
N ASP A 564 -9.89 -30.61 -11.93
CA ASP A 564 -8.91 -30.39 -10.86
C ASP A 564 -9.62 -30.64 -9.52
N LEU A 565 -9.69 -31.91 -9.13
CA LEU A 565 -10.43 -32.37 -7.94
C LEU A 565 -9.56 -32.20 -6.69
N ILE A 566 -10.04 -31.40 -5.73
CA ILE A 566 -9.31 -31.00 -4.54
C ILE A 566 -9.85 -31.75 -3.32
N ASP A 567 -8.94 -32.23 -2.48
CA ASP A 567 -9.24 -32.98 -1.24
C ASP A 567 -10.20 -34.19 -1.43
N GLY A 568 -10.01 -34.93 -2.53
CA GLY A 568 -10.82 -36.11 -2.80
C GLY A 568 -12.28 -35.81 -3.16
N ALA A 569 -12.54 -34.59 -3.66
CA ALA A 569 -13.78 -34.28 -4.34
C ALA A 569 -14.03 -35.22 -5.54
N THR A 570 -15.28 -35.28 -5.99
CA THR A 570 -15.71 -36.13 -7.10
C THR A 570 -16.53 -35.32 -8.10
N ALA A 571 -16.24 -35.46 -9.39
CA ALA A 571 -17.04 -34.95 -10.50
C ALA A 571 -16.78 -35.79 -11.76
N PRO A 572 -17.70 -35.81 -12.75
CA PRO A 572 -19.08 -35.31 -12.69
C PRO A 572 -19.98 -36.20 -11.82
N ASN A 573 -21.19 -35.72 -11.53
CA ASN A 573 -22.29 -36.48 -10.93
C ASN A 573 -23.38 -36.84 -11.95
N SER A 574 -24.29 -37.72 -11.57
CA SER A 574 -25.53 -37.97 -12.32
C SER A 574 -26.49 -36.79 -12.18
N PRO A 575 -27.40 -36.51 -13.14
CA PRO A 575 -28.38 -35.41 -13.04
C PRO A 575 -29.18 -35.37 -11.72
N ALA A 576 -29.52 -36.54 -11.16
CA ALA A 576 -30.27 -36.61 -9.90
C ALA A 576 -29.52 -36.07 -8.67
N ASN A 577 -28.18 -35.96 -8.76
CA ASN A 577 -27.28 -35.51 -7.72
C ASN A 577 -26.41 -34.32 -8.17
N ALA A 578 -26.75 -33.71 -9.31
CA ALA A 578 -26.08 -32.51 -9.78
C ALA A 578 -26.64 -31.30 -9.04
N GLY A 579 -25.78 -30.32 -8.77
CA GLY A 579 -26.19 -29.08 -8.13
C GLY A 579 -26.46 -27.97 -9.16
N GLY A 580 -27.22 -26.97 -8.72
CA GLY A 580 -27.72 -25.91 -9.59
C GLY A 580 -26.68 -24.82 -9.85
N GLU A 581 -25.77 -24.57 -8.89
CA GLU A 581 -24.73 -23.55 -8.98
C GLU A 581 -23.68 -23.95 -10.02
N SER A 582 -23.13 -25.17 -9.94
CA SER A 582 -22.12 -25.62 -10.90
C SER A 582 -22.62 -25.63 -12.34
N LEU A 583 -23.87 -26.06 -12.54
CA LEU A 583 -24.47 -26.08 -13.87
C LEU A 583 -24.77 -24.67 -14.38
N LEU A 584 -25.21 -23.74 -13.52
CA LEU A 584 -25.40 -22.34 -13.88
C LEU A 584 -24.09 -21.71 -14.36
N ASP A 585 -22.99 -21.89 -13.61
CA ASP A 585 -21.68 -21.35 -13.95
C ASP A 585 -21.19 -21.83 -15.33
N PHE A 586 -21.30 -23.13 -15.61
CA PHE A 586 -20.92 -23.70 -16.90
C PHE A 586 -21.87 -23.30 -18.05
N ASP A 587 -23.19 -23.33 -17.82
CA ASP A 587 -24.20 -22.97 -18.82
C ASP A 587 -24.06 -21.50 -19.27
N MET A 588 -23.59 -20.62 -18.37
CA MET A 588 -23.32 -19.21 -18.70
C MET A 588 -21.95 -18.99 -19.35
N ALA A 589 -20.90 -19.68 -18.87
CA ALA A 589 -19.54 -19.44 -19.32
C ALA A 589 -19.17 -20.13 -20.64
N ILE A 590 -19.48 -21.43 -20.79
CA ILE A 590 -19.01 -22.26 -21.91
C ILE A 590 -19.48 -21.70 -23.27
N PRO A 591 -20.76 -21.29 -23.44
CA PRO A 591 -21.23 -20.76 -24.71
C PRO A 591 -20.49 -19.49 -25.20
N ILE A 592 -19.97 -18.69 -24.26
CA ILE A 592 -19.22 -17.46 -24.56
C ILE A 592 -17.80 -17.79 -25.03
N ILE A 593 -17.14 -18.80 -24.45
CA ILE A 593 -15.73 -19.08 -24.68
C ILE A 593 -15.46 -20.16 -25.74
N TYR A 594 -16.40 -21.07 -25.99
CA TYR A 594 -16.23 -22.21 -26.89
C TYR A 594 -15.74 -21.80 -28.29
N PRO A 595 -14.65 -22.35 -28.85
CA PRO A 595 -14.06 -23.65 -28.52
C PRO A 595 -12.92 -23.64 -27.48
N GLN A 596 -12.74 -22.56 -26.71
CA GLN A 596 -11.85 -22.59 -25.55
C GLN A 596 -12.42 -23.53 -24.48
N GLY A 597 -11.54 -24.12 -23.66
CA GLY A 597 -11.93 -25.03 -22.58
C GLY A 597 -12.06 -24.33 -21.22
N THR A 598 -12.73 -25.00 -20.29
CA THR A 598 -12.82 -24.63 -18.87
C THR A 598 -12.02 -25.59 -17.99
N THR A 599 -11.62 -25.15 -16.80
CA THR A 599 -11.08 -26.01 -15.74
C THR A 599 -11.99 -25.89 -14.52
N LEU A 600 -12.38 -27.03 -13.95
CA LEU A 600 -13.17 -27.12 -12.73
C LEU A 600 -12.24 -27.35 -11.54
N PHE A 601 -12.19 -26.39 -10.63
CA PHE A 601 -11.57 -26.53 -9.31
C PHE A 601 -12.64 -26.95 -8.31
N GLN A 602 -12.88 -28.26 -8.21
CA GLN A 602 -13.90 -28.81 -7.31
C GLN A 602 -13.31 -29.10 -5.94
N VAL A 603 -13.84 -28.46 -4.91
CA VAL A 603 -13.53 -28.75 -3.50
C VAL A 603 -14.61 -29.64 -2.90
N LYS A 604 -14.19 -30.50 -1.96
CA LYS A 604 -15.08 -31.43 -1.27
C LYS A 604 -16.01 -30.71 -0.29
N ALA A 605 -17.24 -31.20 -0.19
CA ALA A 605 -18.34 -30.61 0.57
C ALA A 605 -18.16 -30.72 2.10
N ASP A 606 -17.30 -29.92 2.72
CA ASP A 606 -17.12 -30.05 4.18
C ASP A 606 -16.90 -28.77 5.00
N GLN A 607 -16.80 -27.57 4.40
CA GLN A 607 -16.42 -26.34 5.11
C GLN A 607 -17.13 -25.06 4.59
N TYR A 608 -17.95 -24.44 5.45
CA TYR A 608 -18.46 -23.07 5.23
C TYR A 608 -17.51 -21.99 5.79
N TYR A 609 -16.73 -22.31 6.83
CA TYR A 609 -15.91 -21.34 7.59
C TYR A 609 -14.44 -21.19 7.13
N ASN A 610 -14.06 -21.76 5.99
CA ASN A 610 -12.76 -21.58 5.32
C ASN A 610 -12.86 -22.10 3.87
N ILE A 611 -13.94 -21.73 3.18
CA ILE A 611 -14.34 -22.34 1.91
C ILE A 611 -13.25 -22.25 0.83
N PHE A 612 -12.44 -21.19 0.84
CA PHE A 612 -11.34 -20.98 -0.11
C PHE A 612 -10.01 -21.58 0.33
N GLY A 613 -9.90 -22.11 1.55
CA GLY A 613 -8.60 -22.50 2.10
C GLY A 613 -7.97 -23.68 1.37
N ASP A 614 -8.76 -24.72 1.09
CA ASP A 614 -8.32 -25.88 0.33
C ASP A 614 -8.04 -25.54 -1.13
N PHE A 615 -8.84 -24.63 -1.70
CA PHE A 615 -8.63 -24.12 -3.05
C PHE A 615 -7.31 -23.38 -3.18
N LEU A 616 -7.10 -22.36 -2.35
CA LEU A 616 -5.86 -21.59 -2.34
C LEU A 616 -4.66 -22.50 -2.07
N SER A 617 -4.77 -23.48 -1.18
CA SER A 617 -3.70 -24.47 -0.95
C SER A 617 -3.39 -25.30 -2.20
N ALA A 618 -4.41 -25.62 -2.99
CA ALA A 618 -4.28 -26.47 -4.16
C ALA A 618 -3.65 -25.76 -5.36
N ILE A 619 -3.96 -24.48 -5.57
CA ILE A 619 -3.45 -23.68 -6.68
C ILE A 619 -2.23 -22.81 -6.31
N ASP A 620 -2.07 -22.52 -5.03
CA ASP A 620 -0.94 -21.79 -4.46
C ASP A 620 -0.30 -22.63 -3.32
N SER A 621 0.81 -23.29 -3.66
CA SER A 621 1.63 -24.03 -2.70
C SER A 621 2.08 -23.19 -1.51
N ASP A 622 2.05 -21.87 -1.63
CA ASP A 622 2.50 -20.93 -0.63
C ASP A 622 1.48 -20.69 0.47
N TYR A 623 0.21 -20.95 0.15
CA TYR A 623 -0.90 -20.89 1.09
C TYR A 623 -1.01 -22.14 1.97
N CYS A 624 -0.35 -23.23 1.57
CA CYS A 624 -0.45 -24.51 2.26
C CYS A 624 0.00 -24.49 3.71
N SER A 625 -0.80 -25.16 4.54
CA SER A 625 -0.40 -25.64 5.84
C SER A 625 -0.04 -27.14 5.77
N GLN A 626 1.03 -27.55 6.46
CA GLN A 626 1.50 -28.94 6.42
C GLN A 626 1.00 -29.73 7.62
N ASP A 627 -0.22 -30.29 7.58
CA ASP A 627 -0.71 -31.20 8.62
C ASP A 627 -0.40 -32.68 8.28
N PRO A 628 0.40 -33.41 9.11
CA PRO A 628 0.65 -34.83 8.95
C PRO A 628 -0.33 -35.76 9.72
N LEU A 629 -1.28 -35.24 10.52
CA LEU A 629 -2.13 -36.03 11.44
C LEU A 629 -3.60 -36.17 11.01
N PHE A 630 -4.08 -35.43 10.02
CA PHE A 630 -5.40 -35.64 9.41
C PHE A 630 -5.29 -36.06 7.93
N ASN A 631 -6.02 -37.11 7.57
CA ASN A 631 -5.95 -37.82 6.28
C ASN A 631 -6.06 -36.88 5.06
N ASN A 632 -4.99 -36.86 4.25
CA ASN A 632 -4.94 -36.65 2.79
C ASN A 632 -4.93 -35.24 2.14
N HIS A 633 -4.65 -34.14 2.83
CA HIS A 633 -4.33 -32.87 2.13
C HIS A 633 -2.89 -32.86 1.56
N LYS A 634 -2.61 -33.74 0.60
CA LYS A 634 -1.35 -33.80 -0.17
C LYS A 634 -1.31 -32.83 -1.35
N MET A 635 -2.36 -32.04 -1.56
CA MET A 635 -2.60 -31.36 -2.84
C MET A 635 -1.96 -29.98 -2.96
N CYS A 636 -0.90 -29.70 -2.21
CA CYS A 636 -0.23 -28.40 -2.19
C CYS A 636 0.35 -28.02 -3.55
N GLY A 637 -0.13 -26.91 -4.13
CA GLY A 637 0.25 -26.47 -5.46
C GLY A 637 0.16 -27.58 -6.50
N SER A 638 -0.80 -28.50 -6.34
CA SER A 638 -0.96 -29.64 -7.25
C SER A 638 -1.61 -29.27 -8.57
N TYR A 639 -2.21 -28.08 -8.64
CA TYR A 639 -2.82 -27.54 -9.83
C TYR A 639 -2.23 -26.18 -10.18
N GLU A 640 -2.09 -25.93 -11.48
CA GLU A 640 -1.72 -24.61 -11.97
C GLU A 640 -2.97 -23.74 -12.04
N PRO A 641 -2.92 -22.48 -11.56
CA PRO A 641 -4.05 -21.58 -11.71
C PRO A 641 -4.29 -21.24 -13.18
N THR A 642 -5.54 -20.89 -13.50
CA THR A 642 -5.92 -20.39 -14.82
C THR A 642 -5.78 -18.87 -14.89
N ASN A 643 -5.71 -18.29 -16.10
CA ASN A 643 -5.56 -16.84 -16.27
C ASN A 643 -6.75 -16.04 -15.74
N VAL A 644 -7.93 -16.66 -15.68
CA VAL A 644 -9.15 -16.08 -15.09
C VAL A 644 -9.86 -17.16 -14.29
N ILE A 645 -10.26 -16.84 -13.07
CA ILE A 645 -10.99 -17.73 -12.16
C ILE A 645 -12.31 -17.06 -11.78
N SER A 646 -13.43 -17.74 -12.03
CA SER A 646 -14.78 -17.36 -11.58
C SER A 646 -15.11 -18.06 -10.28
N ILE A 647 -15.67 -17.32 -9.33
CA ILE A 647 -16.11 -17.80 -8.01
C ILE A 647 -17.51 -17.27 -7.74
N SER A 648 -18.49 -18.17 -7.68
CA SER A 648 -19.90 -17.85 -7.37
C SER A 648 -20.26 -18.15 -5.90
N TYR A 649 -19.26 -18.11 -5.02
CA TYR A 649 -19.40 -18.33 -3.58
C TYR A 649 -18.91 -17.12 -2.79
N GLY A 650 -19.63 -16.78 -1.72
CA GLY A 650 -19.35 -15.65 -0.85
C GLY A 650 -20.03 -15.79 0.50
N GLY A 651 -19.77 -14.83 1.38
CA GLY A 651 -20.25 -14.82 2.76
C GLY A 651 -20.15 -13.42 3.34
N PRO A 652 -20.80 -13.14 4.48
CA PRO A 652 -20.73 -11.82 5.09
C PRO A 652 -19.32 -11.53 5.60
N GLU A 653 -18.80 -10.34 5.30
CA GLU A 653 -17.55 -9.81 5.86
C GLU A 653 -17.63 -9.85 7.40
N ASP A 654 -16.62 -10.46 8.04
CA ASP A 654 -16.56 -10.58 9.50
C ASP A 654 -15.64 -9.51 10.09
N PRO A 655 -16.16 -8.37 10.56
CA PRO A 655 -15.34 -7.29 11.13
C PRO A 655 -14.67 -7.69 12.45
N THR A 656 -14.97 -8.88 13.01
CA THR A 656 -14.34 -9.35 14.26
C THR A 656 -13.01 -10.05 14.05
N ASP A 657 -12.67 -10.42 12.80
CA ASP A 657 -11.38 -11.04 12.45
C ASP A 657 -10.72 -10.40 11.21
N PRO A 658 -10.38 -9.10 11.29
CA PRO A 658 -9.76 -8.37 10.18
C PRO A 658 -8.41 -8.98 9.75
N LYS A 659 -7.67 -9.62 10.68
CA LYS A 659 -6.38 -10.26 10.38
C LYS A 659 -6.53 -11.44 9.44
N SER A 660 -7.54 -12.29 9.65
CA SER A 660 -7.80 -13.41 8.74
C SER A 660 -8.27 -12.92 7.37
N ALA A 661 -9.12 -11.88 7.33
CA ALA A 661 -9.57 -11.26 6.09
C ALA A 661 -8.39 -10.68 5.28
N HIS A 662 -7.51 -9.91 5.91
CA HIS A 662 -6.28 -9.41 5.28
C HIS A 662 -5.39 -10.53 4.75
N ARG A 663 -5.21 -11.60 5.54
CA ARG A 663 -4.40 -12.74 5.10
C ARG A 663 -4.99 -13.40 3.86
N GLN A 664 -6.30 -13.68 3.84
CA GLN A 664 -6.94 -14.28 2.67
C GLN A 664 -6.87 -13.34 1.46
N CYS A 665 -7.11 -12.06 1.65
CA CYS A 665 -7.03 -11.05 0.60
C CYS A 665 -5.61 -10.95 0.00
N ASN A 666 -4.55 -11.06 0.82
CA ASN A 666 -3.16 -11.10 0.34
C ASN A 666 -2.88 -12.29 -0.59
N GLU A 667 -3.59 -13.40 -0.48
CA GLU A 667 -3.41 -14.54 -1.38
C GLU A 667 -4.01 -14.25 -2.76
N PHE A 668 -5.11 -13.50 -2.82
CA PHE A 668 -5.63 -12.98 -4.09
C PHE A 668 -4.71 -11.90 -4.68
N MET A 669 -4.01 -11.11 -3.85
CA MET A 669 -2.93 -10.23 -4.33
C MET A 669 -1.81 -11.02 -5.03
N LYS A 670 -1.40 -12.17 -4.49
CA LYS A 670 -0.41 -13.05 -5.13
C LYS A 670 -0.87 -13.54 -6.50
N LEU A 671 -2.14 -13.96 -6.62
CA LEU A 671 -2.73 -14.34 -7.91
C LEU A 671 -2.69 -13.16 -8.89
N GLY A 672 -3.07 -11.96 -8.43
CA GLY A 672 -2.98 -10.72 -9.21
C GLY A 672 -1.56 -10.41 -9.69
N LEU A 673 -0.56 -10.58 -8.82
CA LEU A 673 0.87 -10.40 -9.14
C LEU A 673 1.36 -11.38 -10.20
N MET A 674 0.83 -12.61 -10.20
CA MET A 674 1.10 -13.63 -11.21
C MET A 674 0.30 -13.46 -12.51
N GLY A 675 -0.53 -12.42 -12.61
CA GLY A 675 -1.29 -12.12 -13.82
C GLY A 675 -2.60 -12.88 -13.96
N ILE A 676 -3.16 -13.34 -12.84
CA ILE A 676 -4.45 -14.02 -12.78
C ILE A 676 -5.55 -13.02 -12.41
N THR A 677 -6.68 -13.10 -13.10
CA THR A 677 -7.87 -12.33 -12.78
C THR A 677 -8.83 -13.17 -11.95
N THR A 678 -9.15 -12.76 -10.72
CA THR A 678 -10.19 -13.41 -9.91
C THR A 678 -11.47 -12.59 -9.94
N VAL A 679 -12.55 -13.23 -10.40
CA VAL A 679 -13.88 -12.63 -10.58
C VAL A 679 -14.85 -13.30 -9.62
N VAL A 680 -15.54 -12.51 -8.80
CA VAL A 680 -16.39 -13.03 -7.71
C VAL A 680 -17.79 -12.42 -7.77
N ALA A 681 -18.80 -13.25 -7.56
CA ALA A 681 -20.20 -12.83 -7.41
C ALA A 681 -20.38 -11.97 -6.15
N SER A 682 -21.04 -10.81 -6.26
CA SER A 682 -21.13 -9.86 -5.13
C SER A 682 -22.21 -10.17 -4.08
N GLY A 683 -23.00 -11.22 -4.29
CA GLY A 683 -24.05 -11.69 -3.38
C GLY A 683 -25.47 -11.31 -3.81
N ASP A 684 -26.47 -11.98 -3.24
CA ASP A 684 -27.88 -11.89 -3.70
C ASP A 684 -28.84 -11.36 -2.61
N ALA A 685 -28.29 -10.73 -1.58
CA ALA A 685 -29.02 -10.26 -0.41
C ALA A 685 -28.90 -8.74 -0.20
N GLY A 686 -28.52 -7.99 -1.24
CA GLY A 686 -28.36 -6.54 -1.17
C GLY A 686 -27.34 -6.12 -0.11
N VAL A 687 -27.81 -5.41 0.92
CA VAL A 687 -27.00 -4.88 2.02
C VAL A 687 -27.05 -5.74 3.29
N THR A 688 -27.63 -6.95 3.21
CA THR A 688 -27.76 -7.92 4.32
C THR A 688 -27.00 -9.21 4.01
N ASP A 689 -26.87 -10.10 5.00
CA ASP A 689 -26.51 -11.50 4.70
C ASP A 689 -27.70 -12.28 4.08
N ARG A 690 -27.47 -13.50 3.59
CA ARG A 690 -28.52 -14.36 3.01
C ARG A 690 -29.66 -14.72 3.98
N ASN A 691 -29.44 -14.63 5.29
CA ASN A 691 -30.43 -14.87 6.34
C ASN A 691 -31.18 -13.57 6.76
N GLY A 692 -30.84 -12.42 6.19
CA GLY A 692 -31.40 -11.12 6.58
C GLY A 692 -30.78 -10.55 7.85
N TYR A 693 -29.57 -10.93 8.22
CA TYR A 693 -28.84 -10.35 9.34
C TYR A 693 -28.13 -9.04 8.92
N CYS A 694 -28.12 -8.08 9.85
CA CYS A 694 -27.42 -6.81 9.75
C CYS A 694 -26.57 -6.58 11.00
N LEU A 695 -25.47 -5.84 10.85
CA LEU A 695 -24.50 -5.56 11.91
C LEU A 695 -25.05 -4.53 12.92
N GLY A 696 -24.30 -4.38 14.02
CA GLY A 696 -24.59 -3.38 15.05
C GLY A 696 -25.67 -3.81 16.05
N PRO A 697 -25.77 -3.10 17.19
CA PRO A 697 -26.73 -3.43 18.26
C PRO A 697 -28.18 -3.19 17.86
N HIS A 698 -28.43 -2.42 16.79
CA HIS A 698 -29.76 -2.11 16.26
C HIS A 698 -30.13 -2.97 15.04
N HIS A 699 -29.22 -3.83 14.57
CA HIS A 699 -29.41 -4.63 13.35
C HIS A 699 -29.76 -3.78 12.12
N ASP A 700 -29.07 -2.67 11.93
CA ASP A 700 -29.31 -1.69 10.87
C ASP A 700 -28.04 -1.31 10.08
N ILE A 701 -26.86 -1.81 10.49
CA ILE A 701 -25.59 -1.56 9.81
C ILE A 701 -25.43 -2.57 8.65
N PHE A 702 -25.11 -2.05 7.46
CA PHE A 702 -24.95 -2.83 6.24
C PHE A 702 -23.79 -3.83 6.33
N VAL A 703 -24.02 -4.99 5.74
CA VAL A 703 -23.08 -6.11 5.67
C VAL A 703 -22.43 -6.10 4.31
N ALA A 704 -21.10 -6.03 4.26
CA ALA A 704 -20.34 -6.25 3.03
C ALA A 704 -20.17 -7.76 2.78
N ASP A 705 -19.91 -8.16 1.54
CA ASP A 705 -19.46 -9.53 1.22
C ASP A 705 -17.95 -9.65 1.48
N ASP A 706 -17.52 -10.76 2.06
CA ASP A 706 -16.15 -11.01 2.52
C ASP A 706 -15.14 -10.93 1.36
N LEU A 707 -15.31 -11.72 0.30
CA LEU A 707 -14.39 -11.69 -0.83
C LEU A 707 -14.52 -10.42 -1.65
N CYS A 708 -15.73 -9.94 -1.91
CA CYS A 708 -15.92 -8.73 -2.70
C CYS A 708 -15.49 -7.47 -1.95
N SER A 709 -15.32 -7.51 -0.62
CA SER A 709 -14.70 -6.44 0.16
C SER A 709 -13.18 -6.32 -0.08
N CYS A 710 -12.51 -7.41 -0.48
CA CYS A 710 -11.09 -7.43 -0.80
C CYS A 710 -10.78 -6.54 -2.03
N PRO A 711 -9.80 -5.62 -1.96
CA PRO A 711 -9.46 -4.74 -3.08
C PRO A 711 -8.86 -5.47 -4.29
N TYR A 712 -8.36 -6.69 -4.14
CA TYR A 712 -7.70 -7.44 -5.22
C TYR A 712 -8.65 -8.34 -6.03
N ILE A 713 -9.94 -8.29 -5.74
CA ILE A 713 -11.01 -9.04 -6.42
C ILE A 713 -11.76 -8.13 -7.40
N THR A 714 -12.11 -8.67 -8.57
CA THR A 714 -13.11 -8.06 -9.47
C THR A 714 -14.50 -8.53 -9.06
N ALA A 715 -15.25 -7.70 -8.33
CA ALA A 715 -16.58 -8.00 -7.83
C ALA A 715 -17.66 -7.73 -8.89
N VAL A 716 -18.60 -8.67 -9.06
CA VAL A 716 -19.63 -8.64 -10.11
C VAL A 716 -21.04 -8.63 -9.52
N GLY A 717 -21.74 -7.52 -9.72
CA GLY A 717 -23.15 -7.36 -9.41
C GLY A 717 -24.07 -7.93 -10.48
N SER A 718 -25.37 -7.86 -10.19
CA SER A 718 -26.42 -8.41 -11.04
C SER A 718 -27.37 -7.34 -11.56
N THR A 719 -27.91 -7.59 -12.74
CA THR A 719 -28.89 -6.75 -13.44
C THR A 719 -29.99 -7.63 -14.04
N LEU A 720 -31.11 -7.00 -14.40
CA LEU A 720 -32.23 -7.64 -15.08
C LEU A 720 -32.54 -6.96 -16.41
N ILE A 721 -33.21 -7.70 -17.29
CA ILE A 721 -33.65 -7.23 -18.61
C ILE A 721 -35.18 -7.28 -18.68
N HIS A 722 -35.84 -6.12 -18.83
CA HIS A 722 -37.30 -6.09 -19.08
C HIS A 722 -37.63 -6.37 -20.55
N THR A 723 -36.85 -5.81 -21.48
CA THR A 723 -36.78 -6.19 -22.89
C THR A 723 -35.37 -5.92 -23.41
N ILE A 724 -34.91 -6.73 -24.35
CA ILE A 724 -33.51 -6.73 -24.84
C ILE A 724 -33.10 -5.42 -25.56
N ASP A 725 -34.07 -4.59 -25.95
CA ASP A 725 -33.88 -3.31 -26.63
C ASP A 725 -33.91 -2.09 -25.68
N LYS A 726 -34.05 -2.34 -24.37
CA LYS A 726 -34.07 -1.31 -23.32
C LYS A 726 -32.85 -1.44 -22.41
N PRO A 727 -32.46 -0.35 -21.72
CA PRO A 727 -31.41 -0.41 -20.71
C PRO A 727 -31.72 -1.45 -19.63
N GLU A 728 -30.68 -2.11 -19.15
CA GLU A 728 -30.72 -2.97 -17.97
C GLU A 728 -31.09 -2.14 -16.71
N SER A 729 -31.72 -2.79 -15.73
CA SER A 729 -32.01 -2.24 -14.39
C SER A 729 -31.42 -3.15 -13.31
N ALA A 730 -31.27 -2.65 -12.09
CA ALA A 730 -30.93 -3.50 -10.95
C ALA A 730 -32.02 -4.56 -10.74
N THR A 731 -31.63 -5.73 -10.22
CA THR A 731 -32.51 -6.89 -10.06
C THR A 731 -33.71 -6.61 -9.16
N GLU A 732 -34.88 -7.17 -9.54
CA GLU A 732 -36.16 -7.00 -8.82
C GLU A 732 -36.62 -8.29 -8.12
N SER A 733 -36.09 -9.46 -8.50
CA SER A 733 -36.44 -10.75 -7.87
C SER A 733 -35.62 -11.02 -6.59
N PHE A 734 -34.45 -10.38 -6.50
CA PHE A 734 -33.54 -10.31 -5.37
C PHE A 734 -32.72 -9.01 -5.50
N SER A 735 -32.02 -8.58 -4.45
CA SER A 735 -31.16 -7.40 -4.52
C SER A 735 -29.71 -7.79 -4.78
N SER A 736 -29.12 -7.24 -5.85
CA SER A 736 -27.68 -7.36 -6.15
C SER A 736 -26.84 -6.89 -4.96
N GLY A 737 -25.90 -7.71 -4.52
CA GLY A 737 -25.01 -7.42 -3.40
C GLY A 737 -24.05 -6.28 -3.75
N GLY A 738 -23.83 -5.39 -2.79
CA GLY A 738 -23.04 -4.19 -3.02
C GLY A 738 -23.05 -3.26 -1.82
N GLY A 739 -21.99 -2.49 -1.65
CA GLY A 739 -21.81 -1.63 -0.49
C GLY A 739 -20.37 -1.18 -0.32
N PHE A 740 -19.97 -1.01 0.94
CA PHE A 740 -18.63 -0.59 1.33
C PHE A 740 -18.09 -1.48 2.45
N SER A 741 -16.86 -1.94 2.31
CA SER A 741 -16.15 -2.76 3.31
C SER A 741 -16.00 -2.06 4.66
N ASN A 742 -16.08 -2.82 5.76
CA ASN A 742 -15.75 -2.36 7.11
C ASN A 742 -14.30 -2.66 7.52
N ILE A 743 -13.60 -3.51 6.76
CA ILE A 743 -12.21 -3.90 7.01
C ILE A 743 -11.25 -3.12 6.10
N PHE A 744 -11.44 -3.22 4.79
CA PHE A 744 -10.53 -2.71 3.77
C PHE A 744 -10.84 -1.27 3.40
N THR A 745 -9.82 -0.42 3.47
CA THR A 745 -9.91 0.97 3.02
C THR A 745 -10.07 1.07 1.51
N ARG A 746 -10.68 2.16 1.04
CA ARG A 746 -10.83 2.42 -0.39
C ARG A 746 -9.46 2.49 -1.10
N PRO A 747 -9.24 1.71 -2.16
CA PRO A 747 -8.00 1.75 -2.91
C PRO A 747 -7.94 2.96 -3.86
N THR A 748 -6.73 3.45 -4.15
CA THR A 748 -6.50 4.72 -4.85
C THR A 748 -7.02 4.74 -6.29
N TRP A 749 -7.04 3.60 -6.98
CA TRP A 749 -7.62 3.47 -8.33
C TRP A 749 -9.14 3.66 -8.34
N GLN A 750 -9.80 3.57 -7.18
CA GLN A 750 -11.24 3.74 -7.02
C GLN A 750 -11.65 5.15 -6.56
N ASP A 751 -10.71 5.94 -6.03
CA ASP A 751 -10.98 7.19 -5.31
C ASP A 751 -11.76 8.23 -6.13
N ASP A 752 -11.35 8.47 -7.37
CA ASP A 752 -12.00 9.44 -8.25
C ASP A 752 -13.48 9.08 -8.48
N VAL A 753 -13.74 7.79 -8.72
CA VAL A 753 -15.03 7.27 -9.17
C VAL A 753 -16.01 7.19 -8.00
N VAL A 754 -15.59 6.60 -6.88
CA VAL A 754 -16.40 6.56 -5.65
C VAL A 754 -16.57 7.96 -5.04
N GLY A 755 -15.52 8.79 -5.11
CA GLY A 755 -15.59 10.18 -4.68
C GLY A 755 -16.66 10.97 -5.43
N HIS A 756 -16.80 10.73 -6.75
CA HIS A 756 -17.87 11.32 -7.55
C HIS A 756 -19.26 10.84 -7.12
N TYR A 757 -19.44 9.53 -6.90
CA TYR A 757 -20.69 8.96 -6.37
C TYR A 757 -21.08 9.60 -5.03
N LEU A 758 -20.15 9.61 -4.06
CA LEU A 758 -20.40 10.16 -2.72
C LEU A 758 -20.65 11.68 -2.70
N LEU A 759 -20.25 12.40 -3.74
CA LEU A 759 -20.49 13.82 -3.90
C LEU A 759 -21.84 14.12 -4.56
N ARG A 760 -22.23 13.33 -5.58
CA ARG A 760 -23.40 13.61 -6.42
C ARG A 760 -24.64 12.78 -6.10
N HIS A 761 -24.42 11.57 -5.61
CA HIS A 761 -25.44 10.55 -5.38
C HIS A 761 -25.35 9.99 -3.96
N ASN A 762 -24.98 10.85 -2.99
CA ASN A 762 -24.95 10.47 -1.58
C ASN A 762 -26.33 9.91 -1.17
N PRO A 763 -26.41 8.68 -0.63
CA PRO A 763 -27.68 8.04 -0.28
C PRO A 763 -28.41 8.73 0.90
N GLY A 764 -27.77 9.68 1.58
CA GLY A 764 -28.38 10.47 2.65
C GLY A 764 -28.38 9.77 4.01
N TYR A 765 -27.88 8.53 4.10
CA TYR A 765 -27.67 7.84 5.36
C TYR A 765 -26.51 8.44 6.14
N PHE A 766 -26.62 8.41 7.47
CA PHE A 766 -25.48 8.70 8.33
C PHE A 766 -24.44 7.59 8.15
N ALA A 767 -23.18 7.99 7.97
CA ALA A 767 -22.10 7.10 7.58
C ALA A 767 -20.87 7.39 8.44
N TYR A 768 -20.11 6.34 8.74
CA TYR A 768 -18.84 6.45 9.44
C TYR A 768 -17.66 6.23 8.50
N ASN A 769 -16.46 6.42 9.02
CA ASN A 769 -15.22 6.17 8.31
C ASN A 769 -14.29 5.42 9.26
N THR A 770 -14.05 4.14 8.96
CA THR A 770 -13.23 3.24 9.77
C THR A 770 -12.44 2.27 8.90
N SER A 771 -11.53 1.53 9.52
CA SER A 771 -10.75 0.43 8.97
C SER A 771 -10.64 -0.68 10.01
N GLU A 772 -10.13 -1.85 9.64
CA GLU A 772 -9.84 -2.95 10.56
C GLU A 772 -11.06 -3.45 11.37
N GLY A 773 -12.28 -3.26 10.86
CA GLY A 773 -13.51 -3.74 11.50
C GLY A 773 -13.98 -2.92 12.72
N ASP A 774 -13.36 -1.78 13.00
CA ASP A 774 -13.71 -0.90 14.13
C ASP A 774 -15.02 -0.12 13.88
N ILE A 775 -16.16 -0.81 13.93
CA ILE A 775 -17.49 -0.22 13.72
C ILE A 775 -17.91 0.61 14.94
N PRO A 776 -18.08 1.94 14.83
CA PRO A 776 -18.47 2.76 15.97
C PRO A 776 -19.96 2.61 16.28
N GLY A 777 -20.31 2.45 17.55
CA GLY A 777 -21.66 2.05 17.99
C GLY A 777 -22.81 3.04 17.70
N ASP A 778 -22.53 4.29 17.32
CA ASP A 778 -23.52 5.33 17.04
C ASP A 778 -23.19 6.20 15.80
N ALA A 779 -22.28 5.76 14.93
CA ALA A 779 -21.69 6.62 13.88
C ALA A 779 -22.30 6.48 12.46
N GLY A 780 -23.31 5.63 12.26
CA GLY A 780 -23.98 5.46 10.97
C GLY A 780 -24.22 4.00 10.60
N ILE A 781 -24.73 3.78 9.39
CA ILE A 781 -25.14 2.44 8.91
C ILE A 781 -24.23 1.84 7.84
N TYR A 782 -23.24 2.59 7.34
CA TYR A 782 -22.23 2.07 6.40
C TYR A 782 -20.89 2.81 6.53
N ASN A 783 -19.80 2.13 6.14
CA ASN A 783 -18.45 2.68 6.14
C ASN A 783 -18.14 3.42 4.83
N ARG A 784 -18.27 4.75 4.81
CA ARG A 784 -17.96 5.58 3.63
C ARG A 784 -16.46 5.56 3.23
N GLY A 785 -15.58 5.14 4.14
CA GLY A 785 -14.14 5.01 3.90
C GLY A 785 -13.70 3.71 3.25
N GLY A 786 -14.57 2.71 3.22
CA GLY A 786 -14.24 1.37 2.76
C GLY A 786 -14.12 1.22 1.24
N ARG A 787 -13.53 0.11 0.81
CA ARG A 787 -13.59 -0.38 -0.59
C ARG A 787 -15.05 -0.51 -1.01
N GLY A 788 -15.45 0.22 -2.05
CA GLY A 788 -16.81 0.15 -2.59
C GLY A 788 -16.96 -1.02 -3.55
N PHE A 789 -18.05 -1.76 -3.56
CA PHE A 789 -18.29 -2.88 -4.50
C PHE A 789 -19.79 -2.93 -4.89
N PRO A 790 -20.18 -3.56 -6.01
CA PRO A 790 -19.35 -4.28 -6.97
C PRO A 790 -18.51 -3.37 -7.87
N ASP A 791 -17.62 -3.95 -8.67
CA ASP A 791 -16.81 -3.22 -9.66
C ASP A 791 -17.54 -3.08 -11.00
N VAL A 792 -18.22 -4.12 -11.43
CA VAL A 792 -19.03 -4.19 -12.66
C VAL A 792 -20.28 -5.01 -12.39
N ALA A 793 -21.19 -5.10 -13.36
CA ALA A 793 -22.32 -6.01 -13.30
C ALA A 793 -22.56 -6.74 -14.62
N ALA A 794 -23.37 -7.78 -14.59
CA ALA A 794 -23.95 -8.40 -15.78
C ALA A 794 -25.38 -8.87 -15.49
N VAL A 795 -26.06 -9.42 -16.47
CA VAL A 795 -27.39 -9.98 -16.33
C VAL A 795 -27.29 -11.17 -15.39
N GLY A 796 -28.21 -11.26 -14.45
CA GLY A 796 -28.24 -12.37 -13.49
C GLY A 796 -29.63 -12.75 -13.04
N ASP A 797 -30.65 -12.48 -13.86
CA ASP A 797 -32.01 -12.96 -13.61
C ASP A 797 -32.54 -13.72 -14.82
N ASN A 798 -33.39 -14.73 -14.55
CA ASN A 798 -34.03 -15.58 -15.55
C ASN A 798 -33.07 -16.31 -16.51
N GLY A 799 -31.86 -16.66 -16.08
CA GLY A 799 -30.91 -17.48 -16.85
C GLY A 799 -31.46 -18.86 -17.15
N LEU A 800 -31.48 -19.26 -18.42
CA LEU A 800 -31.85 -20.61 -18.83
C LEU A 800 -30.74 -21.58 -18.42
N VAL A 801 -31.09 -22.66 -17.72
CA VAL A 801 -30.16 -23.70 -17.29
C VAL A 801 -30.74 -25.10 -17.53
N ALA A 802 -29.89 -26.11 -17.63
CA ALA A 802 -30.31 -27.51 -17.58
C ALA A 802 -29.86 -28.14 -16.25
N VAL A 803 -30.80 -28.58 -15.42
CA VAL A 803 -30.51 -29.20 -14.12
C VAL A 803 -31.49 -30.34 -13.84
N GLY A 804 -30.96 -31.49 -13.42
CA GLY A 804 -31.77 -32.64 -13.05
C GLY A 804 -32.53 -33.26 -14.21
N GLY A 805 -31.95 -33.23 -15.42
CA GLY A 805 -32.51 -33.76 -16.65
C GLY A 805 -33.63 -32.90 -17.27
N SER A 806 -33.77 -31.64 -16.85
CA SER A 806 -34.82 -30.73 -17.34
C SER A 806 -34.34 -29.29 -17.46
N LEU A 807 -34.97 -28.52 -18.35
CA LEU A 807 -34.73 -27.07 -18.44
C LEU A 807 -35.42 -26.33 -17.29
N GLY A 808 -34.70 -25.37 -16.71
CA GLY A 808 -35.17 -24.48 -15.65
C GLY A 808 -34.67 -23.06 -15.85
N LEU A 809 -35.06 -22.17 -14.94
CA LEU A 809 -34.49 -20.84 -14.81
C LEU A 809 -33.78 -20.71 -13.47
N SER A 810 -32.61 -20.11 -13.49
CA SER A 810 -31.84 -19.70 -12.31
C SER A 810 -31.34 -18.27 -12.48
N GLY A 811 -30.68 -17.72 -11.46
CA GLY A 811 -30.18 -16.35 -11.46
C GLY A 811 -29.19 -16.13 -10.33
N GLY A 812 -29.10 -14.88 -9.85
CA GLY A 812 -28.10 -14.45 -8.88
C GLY A 812 -26.94 -13.71 -9.54
N THR A 813 -26.15 -13.03 -8.73
CA THR A 813 -24.79 -12.59 -9.05
C THR A 813 -23.90 -13.77 -9.45
N SER A 814 -24.23 -14.99 -8.98
CA SER A 814 -23.73 -16.28 -9.47
C SER A 814 -23.86 -16.47 -10.99
N MET A 815 -24.94 -15.98 -11.61
CA MET A 815 -25.06 -16.00 -13.08
C MET A 815 -24.16 -14.95 -13.74
N SER A 816 -23.97 -13.80 -13.08
CA SER A 816 -23.28 -12.63 -13.64
C SER A 816 -21.75 -12.76 -13.63
N ALA A 817 -21.17 -13.31 -12.56
CA ALA A 817 -19.73 -13.52 -12.41
C ALA A 817 -19.09 -14.36 -13.53
N PRO A 818 -19.59 -15.57 -13.88
CA PRO A 818 -19.04 -16.39 -14.96
C PRO A 818 -19.16 -15.72 -16.34
N ILE A 819 -20.18 -14.88 -16.57
CA ILE A 819 -20.32 -14.11 -17.82
C ILE A 819 -19.16 -13.09 -17.96
N VAL A 820 -18.90 -12.32 -16.90
CA VAL A 820 -17.80 -11.33 -16.90
C VAL A 820 -16.44 -12.04 -16.98
N ALA A 821 -16.26 -13.14 -16.25
CA ALA A 821 -15.05 -13.95 -16.30
C ALA A 821 -14.80 -14.51 -17.71
N ALA A 822 -15.83 -15.01 -18.37
CA ALA A 822 -15.76 -15.47 -19.76
C ALA A 822 -15.36 -14.35 -20.73
N ILE A 823 -15.92 -13.14 -20.58
CA ILE A 823 -15.54 -11.96 -21.38
C ILE A 823 -14.06 -11.61 -21.19
N LEU A 824 -13.57 -11.60 -19.95
CA LEU A 824 -12.15 -11.31 -19.67
C LEU A 824 -11.23 -12.40 -20.22
N ASN A 825 -11.62 -13.68 -20.10
CA ASN A 825 -10.86 -14.80 -20.66
C ASN A 825 -10.75 -14.72 -22.19
N ARG A 826 -11.84 -14.29 -22.85
CA ARG A 826 -11.88 -14.02 -24.29
C ARG A 826 -10.94 -12.90 -24.71
N ILE A 827 -10.83 -11.84 -23.91
CA ILE A 827 -9.89 -10.74 -24.17
C ILE A 827 -8.45 -11.21 -23.94
N ASN A 828 -8.19 -12.03 -22.92
CA ASN A 828 -6.89 -12.67 -22.72
C ASN A 828 -6.46 -13.50 -23.94
N GLU A 829 -7.38 -14.26 -24.55
CA GLU A 829 -7.10 -15.00 -25.79
C GLU A 829 -6.56 -14.09 -26.89
N LYS A 830 -7.22 -12.95 -27.09
CA LYS A 830 -6.84 -11.98 -28.11
C LYS A 830 -5.49 -11.35 -27.81
N ARG A 831 -5.26 -10.97 -26.54
CA ARG A 831 -3.98 -10.43 -26.08
C ARG A 831 -2.83 -11.42 -26.31
N LEU A 832 -3.03 -12.68 -25.91
CA LEU A 832 -2.06 -13.76 -26.11
C LEU A 832 -1.79 -14.02 -27.60
N SER A 833 -2.83 -13.96 -28.45
CA SER A 833 -2.68 -14.14 -29.90
C SER A 833 -1.81 -13.09 -30.60
N VAL A 834 -1.63 -11.91 -29.96
CA VAL A 834 -0.76 -10.82 -30.43
C VAL A 834 0.51 -10.69 -29.58
N GLY A 835 0.86 -11.72 -28.80
CA GLY A 835 2.10 -11.78 -28.03
C GLY A 835 2.12 -10.94 -26.75
N LYS A 836 0.96 -10.52 -26.25
CA LYS A 836 0.84 -9.81 -24.96
C LYS A 836 0.55 -10.80 -23.84
N GLY A 837 0.95 -10.46 -22.61
CA GLY A 837 0.54 -11.20 -21.42
C GLY A 837 -0.95 -11.05 -21.07
N PRO A 838 -1.48 -11.87 -20.15
CA PRO A 838 -2.86 -11.75 -19.68
C PRO A 838 -3.10 -10.38 -19.00
N ILE A 839 -4.38 -10.05 -18.78
CA ILE A 839 -4.81 -8.82 -18.11
C ILE A 839 -4.29 -8.77 -16.66
N GLY A 840 -4.35 -9.89 -15.94
CA GLY A 840 -4.09 -9.93 -14.50
C GLY A 840 -5.16 -9.20 -13.69
N PHE A 841 -4.76 -8.56 -12.59
CA PHE A 841 -5.70 -7.77 -11.79
C PHE A 841 -6.34 -6.64 -12.60
N ALA A 842 -7.64 -6.76 -12.88
CA ALA A 842 -8.31 -5.97 -13.91
C ALA A 842 -8.82 -4.61 -13.42
N ASN A 843 -9.07 -4.43 -12.12
CA ASN A 843 -9.80 -3.27 -11.60
C ASN A 843 -9.17 -1.93 -12.00
N PRO A 844 -7.86 -1.67 -11.84
CA PRO A 844 -7.30 -0.37 -12.19
C PRO A 844 -7.50 -0.03 -13.67
N ALA A 845 -7.45 -1.04 -14.55
CA ALA A 845 -7.73 -0.88 -15.97
C ALA A 845 -9.22 -0.63 -16.26
N LEU A 846 -10.14 -1.31 -15.56
CA LEU A 846 -11.60 -1.11 -15.69
C LEU A 846 -12.02 0.29 -15.24
N TYR A 847 -11.54 0.77 -14.09
CA TYR A 847 -11.84 2.10 -13.57
C TYR A 847 -11.21 3.22 -14.40
N ALA A 848 -10.05 2.99 -15.01
CA ALA A 848 -9.50 3.92 -15.99
C ALA A 848 -10.30 3.93 -17.30
N MET A 849 -10.79 2.76 -17.74
CA MET A 849 -11.60 2.61 -18.93
C MET A 849 -12.96 3.30 -18.80
N SER A 850 -13.58 3.31 -17.61
CA SER A 850 -14.91 3.92 -17.38
C SER A 850 -14.95 5.43 -17.65
N LYS A 851 -13.78 6.09 -17.65
CA LYS A 851 -13.64 7.49 -18.07
C LYS A 851 -13.89 7.68 -19.59
N ARG A 852 -13.95 6.61 -20.38
CA ARG A 852 -14.25 6.62 -21.81
C ARG A 852 -15.75 6.36 -22.03
N LYS A 853 -16.39 7.17 -22.88
CA LYS A 853 -17.82 7.04 -23.15
C LYS A 853 -18.16 5.71 -23.83
N GLY A 854 -19.20 5.05 -23.35
CA GLY A 854 -19.80 3.87 -23.99
C GLY A 854 -18.99 2.58 -23.84
N THR A 855 -18.02 2.52 -22.93
CA THR A 855 -17.31 1.27 -22.59
C THR A 855 -18.08 0.39 -21.62
N PHE A 856 -19.06 0.97 -20.92
CA PHE A 856 -20.03 0.26 -20.07
C PHE A 856 -21.43 0.70 -20.46
N ASN A 857 -22.42 -0.19 -20.33
CA ASN A 857 -23.82 0.23 -20.29
C ASN A 857 -24.15 0.59 -18.84
N ASP A 858 -24.38 1.88 -18.62
CA ASP A 858 -24.61 2.44 -17.29
C ASP A 858 -26.03 2.12 -16.80
N VAL A 859 -26.14 1.52 -15.61
CA VAL A 859 -27.41 1.09 -15.04
C VAL A 859 -27.86 2.13 -14.02
N THR A 860 -29.01 2.76 -14.25
CA THR A 860 -29.43 3.97 -13.51
C THR A 860 -30.79 3.82 -12.84
N VAL A 861 -31.35 2.61 -12.85
CA VAL A 861 -32.70 2.32 -12.37
C VAL A 861 -32.68 1.08 -11.47
N GLY A 862 -33.35 1.17 -10.33
CA GLY A 862 -33.45 0.10 -9.34
C GLY A 862 -32.64 0.36 -8.07
N ASN A 863 -32.78 -0.51 -7.07
CA ASN A 863 -32.18 -0.35 -5.74
C ASN A 863 -31.95 -1.72 -5.06
N GLN A 864 -31.54 -1.70 -3.80
CA GLN A 864 -31.32 -2.89 -2.97
C GLN A 864 -32.39 -3.06 -1.87
N GLU A 865 -33.66 -2.80 -2.18
CA GLU A 865 -34.72 -2.78 -1.16
C GLU A 865 -35.15 -4.16 -0.64
N LEU A 866 -34.69 -5.26 -1.25
CA LEU A 866 -35.00 -6.62 -0.83
C LEU A 866 -33.93 -7.15 0.14
N GLY A 867 -34.36 -7.81 1.21
CA GLY A 867 -33.47 -8.52 2.16
C GLY A 867 -33.38 -10.01 1.85
N GLY A 868 -32.32 -10.68 2.33
CA GLY A 868 -31.88 -12.04 1.95
C GLY A 868 -32.96 -13.14 1.80
N VAL A 869 -32.57 -14.22 1.11
CA VAL A 869 -33.42 -15.35 0.67
C VAL A 869 -34.27 -15.98 1.79
N GLY A 870 -33.81 -15.90 3.05
CA GLY A 870 -34.53 -16.39 4.24
C GLY A 870 -35.54 -15.42 4.87
N SER A 871 -35.54 -14.14 4.48
CA SER A 871 -36.62 -13.21 4.81
C SER A 871 -37.76 -13.40 3.81
N ASP A 872 -39.00 -13.10 4.16
CA ASP A 872 -40.22 -13.39 3.37
C ASP A 872 -40.33 -12.59 2.03
N ARG A 873 -39.21 -12.40 1.30
CA ARG A 873 -39.06 -11.51 0.12
C ARG A 873 -39.70 -10.13 0.34
N GLY A 874 -39.55 -9.62 1.56
CA GLY A 874 -40.03 -8.30 2.00
C GLY A 874 -38.95 -7.22 1.91
N TYR A 875 -39.21 -6.08 2.55
CA TYR A 875 -38.23 -4.99 2.70
C TYR A 875 -36.96 -5.48 3.42
N SER A 876 -35.82 -4.88 3.08
CA SER A 876 -34.52 -5.17 3.68
C SER A 876 -34.62 -5.29 5.20
N ALA A 877 -34.01 -6.34 5.74
CA ALA A 877 -33.98 -6.58 7.18
C ALA A 877 -33.21 -5.49 7.95
N CYS A 878 -32.37 -4.69 7.28
CA CYS A 878 -31.74 -3.51 7.87
C CYS A 878 -32.70 -2.29 7.97
N GLY A 879 -33.97 -2.43 7.57
CA GLY A 879 -35.02 -1.43 7.76
C GLY A 879 -35.00 -0.23 6.79
N ASN A 880 -34.32 -0.35 5.64
CA ASN A 880 -34.21 0.70 4.62
C ASN A 880 -34.06 0.11 3.20
N ASN A 881 -33.88 0.95 2.17
CA ASN A 881 -33.84 0.49 0.77
C ASN A 881 -32.43 0.17 0.25
N GLY A 882 -31.42 0.12 1.12
CA GLY A 882 -30.02 -0.02 0.71
C GLY A 882 -29.57 1.12 -0.22
N PHE A 883 -28.68 0.82 -1.16
CA PHE A 883 -28.26 1.80 -2.17
C PHE A 883 -29.13 1.74 -3.43
N SER A 884 -29.00 2.75 -4.30
CA SER A 884 -29.73 2.85 -5.57
C SER A 884 -28.77 2.93 -6.74
N ALA A 885 -29.17 2.35 -7.86
CA ALA A 885 -28.45 2.48 -9.13
C ALA A 885 -28.59 3.91 -9.67
N VAL A 886 -27.49 4.53 -10.11
CA VAL A 886 -27.42 5.95 -10.48
C VAL A 886 -26.42 6.19 -11.62
N GLU A 887 -26.33 7.41 -12.15
CA GLU A 887 -25.36 7.73 -13.21
C GLU A 887 -23.91 7.53 -12.74
N GLY A 888 -23.16 6.69 -13.48
CA GLY A 888 -21.76 6.36 -13.20
C GLY A 888 -21.62 5.16 -12.27
N TRP A 889 -20.59 5.16 -11.43
CA TRP A 889 -20.41 4.06 -10.48
C TRP A 889 -21.41 4.16 -9.34
N ASP A 890 -22.00 3.03 -8.96
CA ASP A 890 -22.82 2.89 -7.77
C ASP A 890 -22.57 1.55 -7.04
N PRO A 891 -22.86 1.47 -5.74
CA PRO A 891 -22.69 0.24 -4.95
C PRO A 891 -23.85 -0.76 -5.13
N VAL A 892 -24.43 -0.83 -6.33
CA VAL A 892 -25.44 -1.83 -6.72
C VAL A 892 -25.00 -2.59 -7.96
N THR A 893 -24.54 -1.85 -8.98
CA THR A 893 -24.15 -2.36 -10.30
C THR A 893 -22.75 -1.95 -10.75
N GLY A 894 -22.00 -1.26 -9.88
CA GLY A 894 -20.61 -0.89 -10.12
C GLY A 894 -20.50 0.09 -11.28
N LEU A 895 -19.53 -0.12 -12.17
CA LEU A 895 -19.34 0.69 -13.38
C LEU A 895 -20.41 0.44 -14.46
N GLY A 896 -21.37 -0.47 -14.22
CA GLY A 896 -22.34 -0.95 -15.19
C GLY A 896 -21.90 -2.24 -15.91
N THR A 897 -22.56 -2.56 -17.02
CA THR A 897 -22.39 -3.85 -17.72
C THR A 897 -21.41 -3.77 -18.89
N PRO A 898 -20.73 -4.88 -19.26
CA PRO A 898 -19.65 -4.86 -20.24
C PRO A 898 -20.12 -4.56 -21.67
N VAL A 899 -19.24 -3.91 -22.44
CA VAL A 899 -19.40 -3.74 -23.89
C VAL A 899 -18.18 -4.36 -24.57
N TYR A 900 -18.31 -5.62 -25.01
CA TYR A 900 -17.18 -6.48 -25.38
C TYR A 900 -16.22 -5.84 -26.39
N ASP A 901 -16.73 -5.28 -27.48
CA ASP A 901 -15.89 -4.70 -28.54
C ASP A 901 -15.04 -3.52 -28.04
N LYS A 902 -15.57 -2.76 -27.08
CA LYS A 902 -14.86 -1.65 -26.45
C LYS A 902 -13.83 -2.12 -25.44
N TRP A 903 -14.17 -3.14 -24.65
CA TRP A 903 -13.24 -3.74 -23.70
C TRP A 903 -12.07 -4.41 -24.45
N GLU A 904 -12.36 -5.23 -25.46
CA GLU A 904 -11.36 -5.88 -26.30
C GLU A 904 -10.42 -4.84 -26.92
N ALA A 905 -10.97 -3.79 -27.56
CA ALA A 905 -10.16 -2.73 -28.15
C ALA A 905 -9.30 -1.98 -27.11
N TYR A 906 -9.85 -1.68 -25.93
CA TYR A 906 -9.14 -1.02 -24.85
C TYR A 906 -7.97 -1.86 -24.36
N PHE A 907 -8.22 -3.10 -23.93
CA PHE A 907 -7.18 -3.99 -23.42
C PHE A 907 -6.16 -4.39 -24.49
N LEU A 908 -6.54 -4.51 -25.76
CA LEU A 908 -5.58 -4.71 -26.85
C LEU A 908 -4.71 -3.49 -27.15
N GLN A 909 -5.10 -2.28 -26.77
CA GLN A 909 -4.25 -1.10 -26.88
C GLN A 909 -3.20 -1.02 -25.76
N LEU A 910 -3.44 -1.66 -24.62
CA LEU A 910 -2.50 -1.65 -23.49
C LEU A 910 -1.26 -2.51 -23.83
N SER A 911 -0.11 -1.89 -24.12
CA SER A 911 1.20 -2.53 -24.28
C SER A 911 2.38 -1.59 -24.01
N GLN A 912 3.54 -2.22 -23.75
CA GLN A 912 4.86 -1.71 -23.34
C GLN A 912 5.54 -0.62 -24.21
N GLU A 913 4.89 -0.07 -25.22
CA GLU A 913 5.42 1.08 -25.95
C GLU A 913 4.82 2.36 -25.40
N LEU A 914 5.65 3.40 -25.26
CA LEU A 914 5.16 4.74 -24.95
C LEU A 914 4.04 5.09 -25.92
N GLN A 915 2.80 5.16 -25.42
CA GLN A 915 1.71 5.69 -26.21
C GLN A 915 2.04 7.16 -26.50
N GLU A 916 2.17 7.52 -27.78
CA GLU A 916 2.41 8.92 -28.12
C GLU A 916 1.28 9.79 -27.55
N PRO A 917 1.59 10.92 -26.90
CA PRO A 917 0.56 11.77 -26.33
C PRO A 917 -0.39 12.28 -27.43
N PRO A 918 -1.70 12.46 -27.12
CA PRO A 918 -2.68 12.99 -28.07
C PRO A 918 -2.21 14.29 -28.71
N ARG A 919 -2.47 14.49 -30.01
CA ARG A 919 -2.06 15.71 -30.74
C ARG A 919 -3.27 16.57 -31.08
N GLU A 920 -3.13 17.88 -30.91
CA GLU A 920 -4.18 18.87 -31.20
C GLU A 920 -3.64 20.01 -32.09
N HIS A 921 -4.50 20.53 -32.96
CA HIS A 921 -4.19 21.71 -33.78
C HIS A 921 -5.12 22.87 -33.39
N TRP A 922 -4.53 23.99 -32.99
CA TRP A 922 -5.23 25.19 -32.56
C TRP A 922 -5.02 26.31 -33.58
N ALA A 923 -6.11 26.84 -34.15
CA ALA A 923 -6.06 27.88 -35.17
C ALA A 923 -5.46 29.20 -34.64
N CYS A 924 -5.59 29.47 -33.34
CA CYS A 924 -4.97 30.59 -32.64
C CYS A 924 -4.76 30.21 -31.16
N LEU A 925 -3.93 30.97 -30.44
CA LEU A 925 -3.76 30.77 -29.00
C LEU A 925 -5.01 31.29 -28.27
N PRO A 926 -5.67 30.48 -27.41
CA PRO A 926 -6.79 30.96 -26.61
C PRO A 926 -6.35 32.06 -25.64
N GLU A 927 -7.28 32.92 -25.22
CA GLU A 927 -7.04 33.94 -24.17
C GLU A 927 -6.86 33.26 -22.81
N LEU A 928 -5.67 32.70 -22.58
CA LEU A 928 -5.30 32.08 -21.31
C LEU A 928 -4.48 33.05 -20.46
N PRO A 929 -4.74 33.15 -19.15
CA PRO A 929 -3.93 33.97 -18.27
C PRO A 929 -2.53 33.38 -18.14
N LEU A 930 -1.54 34.27 -18.13
CA LEU A 930 -0.15 33.91 -17.83
C LEU A 930 -0.08 33.25 -16.46
N PHE A 931 0.57 32.10 -16.40
CA PHE A 931 0.75 31.37 -15.16
C PHE A 931 2.03 31.85 -14.48
N SER A 932 1.86 32.49 -13.33
CA SER A 932 2.95 32.94 -12.45
C SER A 932 2.75 32.32 -11.06
N GLY A 933 3.79 31.68 -10.52
CA GLY A 933 3.72 31.02 -9.23
C GLY A 933 5.02 30.25 -8.91
N PRO A 934 5.16 29.69 -7.70
CA PRO A 934 6.37 29.00 -7.28
C PRO A 934 6.71 27.83 -8.20
N THR A 935 5.72 27.11 -8.72
CA THR A 935 5.88 25.90 -9.53
C THR A 935 6.37 26.12 -10.98
N VAL A 936 6.77 27.34 -11.36
CA VAL A 936 7.17 27.68 -12.75
C VAL A 936 8.61 28.20 -12.78
N PRO A 937 9.53 27.55 -13.52
CA PRO A 937 10.89 28.04 -13.67
C PRO A 937 10.89 29.39 -14.42
N THR A 938 11.69 30.33 -13.93
CA THR A 938 11.66 31.75 -14.32
C THR A 938 12.35 32.08 -15.66
N LEU A 939 12.55 31.10 -16.53
CA LEU A 939 13.38 31.24 -17.74
C LEU A 939 12.60 31.02 -19.04
N GLY A 940 12.51 32.08 -19.85
CA GLY A 940 12.40 32.04 -21.32
C GLY A 940 11.10 31.55 -21.98
N ARG A 941 10.25 30.76 -21.32
CA ARG A 941 9.03 30.18 -21.92
C ARG A 941 7.75 30.73 -21.31
N ARG A 942 6.68 30.71 -22.11
CA ARG A 942 5.36 31.21 -21.69
C ARG A 942 4.52 30.05 -21.19
N PHE A 943 4.25 30.07 -19.90
CA PHE A 943 3.32 29.16 -19.25
C PHE A 943 1.97 29.85 -19.09
N PHE A 944 0.90 29.12 -19.42
CA PHE A 944 -0.46 29.62 -19.29
C PHE A 944 -1.26 28.68 -18.40
N LYS A 945 -2.19 29.25 -17.63
CA LYS A 945 -3.12 28.44 -16.84
C LYS A 945 -4.19 27.93 -17.79
N HIS A 946 -4.17 26.62 -18.06
CA HIS A 946 -5.10 25.98 -18.98
C HIS A 946 -6.39 25.55 -18.25
N SER A 947 -6.24 24.99 -17.03
CA SER A 947 -7.35 24.68 -16.13
C SER A 947 -6.90 24.81 -14.65
N PRO A 948 -7.77 24.55 -13.64
CA PRO A 948 -7.33 24.48 -12.25
C PRO A 948 -6.22 23.45 -11.97
N THR A 949 -6.08 22.43 -12.82
CA THR A 949 -5.17 21.29 -12.62
C THR A 949 -4.17 21.10 -13.77
N THR A 950 -4.21 21.95 -14.81
CA THR A 950 -3.33 21.82 -15.99
C THR A 950 -2.73 23.15 -16.42
N ILE A 951 -1.53 23.08 -16.97
CA ILE A 951 -0.77 24.20 -17.52
C ILE A 951 -0.47 23.96 -19.00
N LEU A 952 -0.36 25.04 -19.77
CA LEU A 952 0.15 25.01 -21.14
C LEU A 952 1.56 25.59 -21.17
N LYS A 953 2.56 24.78 -21.55
CA LYS A 953 3.92 25.20 -21.87
C LYS A 953 4.01 25.47 -23.37
N LEU A 954 4.10 26.74 -23.79
CA LEU A 954 4.24 27.11 -25.19
C LEU A 954 5.72 27.30 -25.58
N GLY A 955 6.15 26.65 -26.65
CA GLY A 955 7.54 26.65 -27.14
C GLY A 955 8.27 25.30 -26.99
N ALA A 956 7.62 24.27 -26.43
CA ALA A 956 8.14 22.91 -26.33
C ALA A 956 8.26 22.23 -27.70
N ASP A 957 9.27 21.38 -27.88
CA ASP A 957 9.40 20.55 -29.06
C ASP A 957 8.67 19.20 -28.90
N HIS A 958 8.51 18.47 -30.00
CA HIS A 958 7.86 17.17 -29.99
C HIS A 958 8.58 16.13 -29.11
N GLY A 959 9.92 16.18 -29.07
CA GLY A 959 10.74 15.26 -28.29
C GLY A 959 10.56 15.45 -26.80
N GLU A 960 10.38 16.69 -26.32
CA GLU A 960 10.10 16.99 -24.91
C GLU A 960 8.83 16.29 -24.41
N GLY A 961 7.74 16.33 -25.19
CA GLY A 961 6.48 15.67 -24.82
C GLY A 961 6.63 14.17 -24.68
N ILE A 962 7.38 13.53 -25.58
CA ILE A 962 7.66 12.09 -25.53
C ILE A 962 8.55 11.76 -24.32
N MET A 963 9.61 12.53 -24.08
CA MET A 963 10.49 12.30 -22.94
C MET A 963 9.79 12.53 -21.60
N THR A 964 8.93 13.54 -21.50
CA THR A 964 8.10 13.80 -20.31
C THR A 964 7.15 12.64 -20.05
N ALA A 965 6.50 12.10 -21.08
CA ALA A 965 5.64 10.92 -20.96
C ALA A 965 6.43 9.67 -20.53
N LEU A 966 7.66 9.49 -21.05
CA LEU A 966 8.52 8.35 -20.69
C LEU A 966 8.95 8.46 -19.24
N ALA A 967 9.35 9.64 -18.82
CA ALA A 967 9.71 9.93 -17.45
C ALA A 967 8.53 9.73 -16.48
N HIS A 968 7.34 10.21 -16.83
CA HIS A 968 6.12 9.97 -16.05
C HIS A 968 5.79 8.48 -15.94
N SER A 969 6.02 7.72 -17.01
CA SER A 969 5.85 6.26 -17.00
C SER A 969 6.81 5.56 -16.02
N ILE A 970 7.98 6.14 -15.73
CA ILE A 970 9.00 5.52 -14.85
C ILE A 970 8.92 6.05 -13.41
N LEU A 971 8.73 7.35 -13.25
CA LEU A 971 8.80 8.05 -11.96
C LEU A 971 7.42 8.41 -11.39
N GLY A 972 6.36 8.17 -12.15
CA GLY A 972 4.99 8.36 -11.69
C GLY A 972 4.62 9.83 -11.46
N PRO A 973 3.82 10.14 -10.41
CA PRO A 973 3.20 11.45 -10.22
C PRO A 973 4.19 12.62 -10.06
N CYS A 974 5.43 12.35 -9.65
CA CYS A 974 6.46 13.38 -9.49
C CYS A 974 6.97 13.92 -10.85
N VAL A 975 6.48 13.43 -11.98
CA VAL A 975 6.69 14.03 -13.31
C VAL A 975 5.34 14.51 -13.86
N PRO A 976 5.23 15.67 -14.52
CA PRO A 976 3.99 16.10 -15.16
C PRO A 976 3.46 15.06 -16.16
N ARG A 977 2.17 14.74 -16.10
CA ARG A 977 1.52 13.92 -17.12
C ARG A 977 1.23 14.79 -18.34
N VAL A 978 1.63 14.31 -19.52
CA VAL A 978 1.32 14.96 -20.79
C VAL A 978 -0.14 14.67 -21.16
N ILE A 979 -0.96 15.72 -21.21
CA ILE A 979 -2.36 15.63 -21.60
C ILE A 979 -2.48 15.63 -23.13
N SER A 980 -1.81 16.58 -23.78
CA SER A 980 -1.73 16.66 -25.24
C SER A 980 -0.56 17.51 -25.73
N ILE A 981 -0.13 17.27 -26.97
CA ILE A 981 0.81 18.10 -27.72
C ILE A 981 -0.01 19.00 -28.65
N VAL A 982 0.11 20.31 -28.47
CA VAL A 982 -0.66 21.31 -29.23
C VAL A 982 0.21 21.99 -30.28
N THR A 983 -0.35 22.24 -31.46
CA THR A 983 0.26 23.06 -32.51
C THR A 983 -0.60 24.29 -32.75
N VAL A 984 -0.06 25.49 -32.51
CA VAL A 984 -0.77 26.77 -32.60
C VAL A 984 -0.32 27.55 -33.84
N SER A 985 -1.27 27.96 -34.68
CA SER A 985 -0.99 28.83 -35.83
C SER A 985 -0.87 30.31 -35.42
N VAL A 986 0.15 31.04 -35.92
CA VAL A 986 0.36 32.47 -35.63
C VAL A 986 0.13 33.29 -36.89
N THR A 987 -0.90 34.15 -36.88
CA THR A 987 -1.15 35.16 -37.93
C THR A 987 -0.48 36.48 -37.56
N THR A 988 0.42 36.98 -38.40
CA THR A 988 1.00 38.32 -38.25
C THR A 988 0.04 39.40 -38.77
N PRO A 989 -0.18 40.50 -38.03
CA PRO A 989 -0.92 41.64 -38.55
C PRO A 989 -0.06 42.35 -39.59
N GLY A 990 -0.36 42.13 -40.88
CA GLY A 990 0.34 42.78 -41.99
C GLY A 990 0.67 41.86 -43.16
N GLY A 991 -0.32 41.15 -43.71
CA GLY A 991 -0.39 40.76 -45.13
C GLY A 991 0.73 39.92 -45.79
N SER A 992 1.82 39.56 -45.12
CA SER A 992 2.85 38.66 -45.65
C SER A 992 2.66 37.28 -45.03
N ALA A 993 2.25 36.32 -45.86
CA ALA A 993 2.02 34.93 -45.48
C ALA A 993 3.35 34.23 -45.13
N SER A 994 3.73 34.26 -43.86
CA SER A 994 4.53 33.18 -43.27
C SER A 994 3.66 32.49 -42.21
N ASN A 995 3.14 31.29 -42.52
CA ASN A 995 2.47 30.43 -41.55
C ASN A 995 3.51 29.91 -40.54
N ARG A 996 3.83 30.71 -39.51
CA ARG A 996 4.64 30.24 -38.39
C ARG A 996 3.72 29.51 -37.40
N THR A 997 3.96 28.22 -37.21
CA THR A 997 3.32 27.45 -36.13
C THR A 997 4.23 27.42 -34.91
N ARG A 998 3.64 27.33 -33.71
CA ARG A 998 4.34 27.12 -32.44
C ARG A 998 3.80 25.85 -31.79
N GLN A 999 4.69 24.98 -31.31
CA GLN A 999 4.30 23.81 -30.53
C GLN A 999 4.18 24.14 -29.04
N GLY A 1000 3.38 23.36 -28.34
CA GLY A 1000 3.23 23.43 -26.89
C GLY A 1000 2.79 22.11 -26.28
N LEU A 1001 2.89 22.02 -24.96
CA LEU A 1001 2.48 20.86 -24.17
C LEU A 1001 1.42 21.28 -23.16
N VAL A 1002 0.30 20.58 -23.14
CA VAL A 1002 -0.65 20.65 -22.02
C VAL A 1002 -0.24 19.59 -21.01
N LEU A 1003 0.10 20.02 -19.80
CA LEU A 1003 0.67 19.18 -18.74
C LEU A 1003 -0.18 19.30 -17.47
N THR A 1004 -0.17 18.26 -16.62
CA THR A 1004 -0.68 18.41 -15.25
C THR A 1004 0.16 19.41 -14.47
N HIS A 1005 -0.49 20.20 -13.62
CA HIS A 1005 0.19 21.14 -12.73
C HIS A 1005 0.80 20.37 -11.55
N GLN A 1006 2.10 20.54 -11.32
CA GLN A 1006 2.80 19.93 -10.19
C GLN A 1006 2.85 20.88 -8.99
N PRO A 1007 2.52 20.42 -7.77
CA PRO A 1007 2.62 21.21 -6.55
C PRO A 1007 4.08 21.30 -6.06
N GLY A 1008 4.38 22.28 -5.21
CA GLY A 1008 5.68 22.40 -4.57
C GLY A 1008 6.44 23.68 -4.90
N THR A 1009 7.61 23.81 -4.29
CA THR A 1009 8.51 24.96 -4.43
C THR A 1009 9.81 24.53 -5.11
N PRO A 1010 10.32 25.28 -6.10
CA PRO A 1010 11.58 24.96 -6.75
C PRO A 1010 12.69 24.85 -5.74
N LEU A 1011 13.52 23.83 -5.89
CA LEU A 1011 14.58 23.53 -4.97
C LEU A 1011 15.55 24.71 -4.87
N VAL A 1012 15.83 25.44 -5.95
CA VAL A 1012 16.65 26.67 -5.91
C VAL A 1012 16.14 27.71 -4.91
N GLN A 1013 14.82 27.80 -4.69
CA GLN A 1013 14.20 28.74 -3.75
C GLN A 1013 14.19 28.16 -2.34
N LEU A 1014 13.95 26.86 -2.22
CA LEU A 1014 13.84 26.16 -0.94
C LEU A 1014 15.22 25.87 -0.33
N TRP A 1015 16.21 25.49 -1.14
CA TRP A 1015 17.54 24.99 -0.75
C TRP A 1015 18.29 25.93 0.21
N PRO A 1016 18.31 27.25 0.00
CA PRO A 1016 18.94 28.18 0.94
C PRO A 1016 18.28 28.16 2.34
N SER A 1017 16.99 27.83 2.41
CA SER A 1017 16.21 27.76 3.65
C SER A 1017 16.22 26.38 4.33
N LEU A 1018 16.57 25.31 3.60
CA LEU A 1018 16.65 23.95 4.15
C LEU A 1018 17.84 23.80 5.11
N THR A 1019 17.58 23.20 6.26
CA THR A 1019 18.62 22.75 7.21
C THR A 1019 19.42 21.56 6.65
N LEU A 1020 20.59 21.26 7.23
CA LEU A 1020 21.42 20.13 6.76
C LEU A 1020 20.69 18.76 6.78
N PRO A 1021 19.89 18.40 7.83
CA PRO A 1021 19.10 17.18 7.79
C PRO A 1021 18.03 17.19 6.70
N GLN A 1022 17.37 18.33 6.46
CA GLN A 1022 16.37 18.45 5.40
C GLN A 1022 16.99 18.33 4.00
N ARG A 1023 18.17 18.93 3.80
CA ARG A 1023 18.96 18.73 2.57
C ARG A 1023 19.36 17.27 2.42
N ALA A 1024 19.78 16.60 3.49
CA ALA A 1024 20.10 15.16 3.45
C ALA A 1024 18.87 14.31 3.09
N ALA A 1025 17.70 14.61 3.64
CA ALA A 1025 16.44 13.94 3.30
C ALA A 1025 16.08 14.14 1.82
N VAL A 1026 16.14 15.38 1.31
CA VAL A 1026 15.91 15.66 -0.11
C VAL A 1026 16.96 14.95 -0.99
N LYS A 1027 18.23 14.91 -0.60
CA LYS A 1027 19.28 14.16 -1.33
C LYS A 1027 19.05 12.66 -1.35
N ALA A 1028 18.60 12.07 -0.24
CA ALA A 1028 18.28 10.65 -0.16
C ALA A 1028 17.09 10.31 -1.07
N GLU A 1029 16.05 11.16 -1.07
CA GLU A 1029 14.90 10.97 -1.96
C GLU A 1029 15.26 11.16 -3.43
N LEU A 1030 16.08 12.16 -3.75
CA LEU A 1030 16.64 12.32 -5.10
C LEU A 1030 17.46 11.11 -5.53
N CYS A 1031 18.28 10.54 -4.63
CA CYS A 1031 19.04 9.32 -4.90
C CYS A 1031 18.10 8.16 -5.25
N ARG A 1032 17.06 7.93 -4.43
CA ARG A 1032 16.06 6.87 -4.66
C ARG A 1032 15.36 7.03 -6.02
N LEU A 1033 14.90 8.25 -6.32
CA LEU A 1033 14.21 8.56 -7.58
C LEU A 1033 15.13 8.42 -8.80
N LEU A 1034 16.40 8.83 -8.69
CA LEU A 1034 17.36 8.68 -9.80
C LEU A 1034 17.77 7.21 -10.02
N VAL A 1035 17.87 6.40 -8.98
CA VAL A 1035 18.04 4.94 -9.11
C VAL A 1035 16.84 4.33 -9.85
N LEU A 1036 15.62 4.70 -9.46
CA LEU A 1036 14.38 4.25 -10.13
C LEU A 1036 14.33 4.71 -11.59
N MET A 1037 14.67 5.98 -11.87
CA MET A 1037 14.76 6.54 -13.21
C MET A 1037 15.68 5.72 -14.11
N ARG A 1038 16.79 5.23 -13.54
CA ARG A 1038 17.83 4.47 -14.24
C ARG A 1038 17.58 2.96 -14.24
N ALA A 1039 16.62 2.43 -13.49
CA ALA A 1039 16.39 0.99 -13.38
C ALA A 1039 15.94 0.35 -14.71
N ARG A 1040 15.19 1.08 -15.53
CA ARG A 1040 14.70 0.59 -16.84
C ARG A 1040 15.86 0.38 -17.81
N ARG A 1041 15.91 -0.81 -18.42
CA ARG A 1041 16.92 -1.16 -19.44
C ARG A 1041 16.52 -0.66 -20.82
N PHE A 1042 17.48 -0.06 -21.52
CA PHE A 1042 17.37 0.34 -22.93
C PHE A 1042 18.42 -0.39 -23.77
N SER A 1043 18.27 -0.38 -25.09
CA SER A 1043 19.20 -1.04 -26.03
C SER A 1043 19.80 -0.05 -27.05
N TYR A 1044 19.57 1.24 -26.88
CA TYR A 1044 20.00 2.30 -27.78
C TYR A 1044 20.28 3.60 -27.00
N TYR A 1045 21.01 4.52 -27.63
CA TYR A 1045 21.26 5.88 -27.13
C TYR A 1045 20.57 6.88 -28.05
N GLY A 1046 19.80 7.82 -27.49
CA GLY A 1046 18.90 8.65 -28.28
C GLY A 1046 17.67 9.09 -27.51
N ARG A 1047 16.57 9.32 -28.23
CA ARG A 1047 15.21 9.44 -27.67
C ARG A 1047 14.33 8.30 -28.16
N PRO A 1048 13.18 8.02 -27.53
CA PRO A 1048 12.25 6.99 -27.97
C PRO A 1048 11.97 7.07 -29.47
N THR A 1049 11.71 5.92 -30.09
CA THR A 1049 11.56 5.76 -31.56
C THR A 1049 12.84 6.04 -32.37
N ARG A 1050 14.02 5.94 -31.74
CA ARG A 1050 15.33 6.26 -32.36
C ARG A 1050 15.41 7.71 -32.86
N GLN A 1051 14.74 8.61 -32.14
CA GLN A 1051 14.87 10.03 -32.41
C GLN A 1051 16.29 10.51 -32.03
N PRO A 1052 16.81 11.53 -32.75
CA PRO A 1052 18.07 12.17 -32.40
C PRO A 1052 18.11 12.60 -30.93
N TYR A 1053 19.28 12.49 -30.31
CA TYR A 1053 19.51 13.08 -28.99
C TYR A 1053 19.95 14.53 -29.10
N ILE A 1054 19.73 15.29 -28.03
CA ILE A 1054 20.01 16.72 -27.96
C ILE A 1054 20.98 17.00 -26.81
N PHE A 1055 21.99 17.83 -27.05
CA PHE A 1055 22.97 18.25 -26.03
C PHE A 1055 23.30 19.73 -26.07
N VAL A 1056 23.80 20.24 -24.94
CA VAL A 1056 24.37 21.60 -24.84
C VAL A 1056 25.88 21.49 -25.02
N THR A 1057 26.39 22.11 -26.08
CA THR A 1057 27.82 22.34 -26.34
C THR A 1057 28.18 23.79 -26.00
N GLU A 1058 29.47 24.13 -26.03
CA GLU A 1058 29.91 25.54 -25.88
C GLU A 1058 29.27 26.45 -26.95
N LEU A 1059 28.93 25.90 -28.11
CA LEU A 1059 28.36 26.61 -29.26
C LEU A 1059 26.83 26.69 -29.24
N GLY A 1060 26.16 26.05 -28.27
CA GLY A 1060 24.71 26.05 -28.12
C GLY A 1060 24.10 24.64 -28.08
N THR A 1061 22.81 24.54 -28.39
CA THR A 1061 22.12 23.24 -28.44
C THR A 1061 22.34 22.56 -29.78
N GLU A 1062 22.91 21.35 -29.76
CA GLU A 1062 23.16 20.52 -30.94
C GLU A 1062 22.37 19.22 -30.91
N THR A 1063 22.07 18.68 -32.09
CA THR A 1063 21.30 17.45 -32.28
C THR A 1063 22.14 16.42 -33.00
N PHE A 1064 22.14 15.19 -32.49
CA PHE A 1064 22.97 14.10 -33.00
C PHE A 1064 22.11 12.86 -33.29
N ALA A 1065 22.49 12.10 -34.30
CA ALA A 1065 21.80 10.85 -34.66
C ALA A 1065 21.81 9.85 -33.48
N SER A 1066 20.73 9.08 -33.33
CA SER A 1066 20.67 8.01 -32.33
C SER A 1066 21.73 6.94 -32.60
N CYS A 1067 22.32 6.37 -31.55
CA CYS A 1067 23.27 5.27 -31.64
C CYS A 1067 22.57 3.96 -31.27
N ALA A 1068 22.67 2.94 -32.13
CA ALA A 1068 22.10 1.62 -31.87
C ALA A 1068 22.97 0.76 -30.94
N SER A 1069 24.22 1.17 -30.69
CA SER A 1069 25.16 0.41 -29.86
C SER A 1069 26.16 1.32 -29.15
N ARG A 1070 26.86 0.77 -28.16
CA ARG A 1070 27.96 1.48 -27.46
C ARG A 1070 29.12 1.80 -28.42
N ALA A 1071 29.39 0.93 -29.39
CA ALA A 1071 30.41 1.18 -30.40
C ALA A 1071 30.08 2.42 -31.25
N GLU A 1072 28.83 2.55 -31.69
CA GLU A 1072 28.37 3.75 -32.41
C GLU A 1072 28.41 5.01 -31.54
N TRP A 1073 28.14 4.88 -30.24
CA TRP A 1073 28.31 5.97 -29.28
C TRP A 1073 29.79 6.39 -29.18
N ASP A 1074 30.71 5.44 -29.03
CA ASP A 1074 32.14 5.70 -28.96
C ASP A 1074 32.69 6.33 -30.23
N ASP A 1075 32.28 5.83 -31.39
CA ASP A 1075 32.68 6.38 -32.68
C ASP A 1075 32.18 7.83 -32.85
N SER A 1076 30.96 8.14 -32.37
CA SER A 1076 30.46 9.51 -32.32
C SER A 1076 31.35 10.42 -31.47
N ARG A 1077 31.75 9.98 -30.27
CA ARG A 1077 32.64 10.77 -29.39
C ARG A 1077 34.04 10.92 -29.99
N VAL A 1078 34.61 9.86 -30.55
CA VAL A 1078 35.94 9.90 -31.20
C VAL A 1078 35.94 10.84 -32.41
N HIS A 1079 34.89 10.82 -33.22
CA HIS A 1079 34.75 11.75 -34.34
C HIS A 1079 34.68 13.21 -33.84
N ALA A 1080 33.94 13.47 -32.77
CA ALA A 1080 33.86 14.80 -32.17
C ALA A 1080 35.22 15.26 -31.59
N LEU A 1081 35.97 14.37 -30.93
CA LEU A 1081 37.33 14.65 -30.45
C LEU A 1081 38.24 15.11 -31.60
N GLN A 1082 38.24 14.38 -32.73
CA GLN A 1082 39.07 14.71 -33.89
C GLN A 1082 38.72 16.06 -34.53
N ASN A 1083 37.47 16.50 -34.44
CA ASN A 1083 37.03 17.78 -34.99
C ASN A 1083 37.29 18.96 -34.04
N ASN A 1084 37.26 18.72 -32.73
CA ASN A 1084 37.30 19.78 -31.72
C ASN A 1084 38.69 20.01 -31.10
N THR A 1085 39.65 19.11 -31.29
CA THR A 1085 41.05 19.32 -30.86
C THR A 1085 42.00 19.44 -32.05
N THR A 1086 42.98 20.32 -31.93
CA THR A 1086 44.10 20.44 -32.90
C THR A 1086 45.33 19.64 -32.46
N ASP A 1087 45.32 19.07 -31.25
CA ASP A 1087 46.39 18.23 -30.70
C ASP A 1087 46.13 16.74 -30.97
N ALA A 1088 46.84 16.19 -31.95
CA ALA A 1088 46.70 14.80 -32.39
C ALA A 1088 47.13 13.77 -31.33
N GLU A 1089 48.12 14.08 -30.49
CA GLU A 1089 48.58 13.15 -29.44
C GLU A 1089 47.54 13.07 -28.32
N ARG A 1090 46.96 14.21 -27.95
CA ARG A 1090 45.87 14.28 -26.98
C ARG A 1090 44.59 13.61 -27.50
N ALA A 1091 44.23 13.81 -28.76
CA ALA A 1091 43.10 13.12 -29.39
C ALA A 1091 43.26 11.60 -29.29
N ALA A 1092 44.44 11.08 -29.64
CA ALA A 1092 44.75 9.65 -29.57
C ALA A 1092 44.76 9.11 -28.13
N HIS A 1093 45.15 9.93 -27.14
CA HIS A 1093 45.04 9.55 -25.73
C HIS A 1093 43.57 9.45 -25.27
N LEU A 1094 42.74 10.45 -25.56
CA LEU A 1094 41.33 10.47 -25.17
C LEU A 1094 40.51 9.41 -25.90
N GLU A 1095 40.84 9.09 -27.16
CA GLU A 1095 40.27 7.93 -27.86
C GLU A 1095 40.57 6.62 -27.12
N ARG A 1096 41.82 6.42 -26.65
CA ARG A 1096 42.17 5.25 -25.83
C ARG A 1096 41.40 5.22 -24.52
N VAL A 1097 41.10 6.37 -23.90
CA VAL A 1097 40.25 6.43 -22.70
C VAL A 1097 38.81 6.03 -23.03
N GLN A 1098 38.21 6.62 -24.06
CA GLN A 1098 36.85 6.32 -24.49
C GLN A 1098 36.65 4.84 -24.81
N ARG A 1099 37.57 4.25 -25.59
CA ARG A 1099 37.51 2.85 -26.01
C ARG A 1099 38.02 1.87 -24.93
N GLY A 1100 38.98 2.29 -24.10
CA GLY A 1100 39.66 1.43 -23.11
C GLY A 1100 38.90 1.24 -21.80
N THR A 1101 38.08 2.21 -21.40
CA THR A 1101 37.20 2.11 -20.22
C THR A 1101 36.09 1.05 -20.38
N ALA A 1102 35.76 0.63 -21.61
CA ALA A 1102 34.71 -0.35 -21.90
C ALA A 1102 35.00 -1.79 -21.45
N ALA A 1103 36.26 -2.11 -21.10
CA ALA A 1103 36.70 -3.50 -20.90
C ALA A 1103 36.73 -3.99 -19.42
N GLY A 1104 36.42 -3.14 -18.43
CA GLY A 1104 36.85 -3.41 -17.03
C GLY A 1104 35.81 -3.43 -15.90
N ALA A 1105 34.54 -3.06 -16.12
CA ALA A 1105 33.50 -3.11 -15.10
C ALA A 1105 32.14 -3.37 -15.75
N GLY A 1106 31.36 -4.33 -15.27
CA GLY A 1106 30.05 -4.61 -15.85
C GLY A 1106 29.05 -3.49 -15.56
N GLY A 1107 28.40 -2.95 -16.60
CA GLY A 1107 27.15 -2.20 -16.47
C GLY A 1107 27.22 -0.68 -16.24
N TRP A 1108 28.41 -0.07 -16.10
CA TRP A 1108 28.54 1.39 -15.89
C TRP A 1108 28.22 2.24 -17.12
N ASP A 1109 28.24 1.62 -18.29
CA ASP A 1109 28.03 2.27 -19.59
C ASP A 1109 26.65 2.02 -20.18
N ARG A 1110 25.81 1.25 -19.48
CA ARG A 1110 24.48 0.89 -19.96
C ARG A 1110 23.66 2.15 -20.29
N PRO A 1111 22.79 2.09 -21.32
CA PRO A 1111 21.89 3.19 -21.64
C PRO A 1111 20.80 3.32 -20.55
N VAL A 1112 20.66 4.52 -20.00
CA VAL A 1112 19.70 4.89 -18.96
C VAL A 1112 18.95 6.15 -19.35
N LEU A 1113 17.74 6.33 -18.80
CA LEU A 1113 17.06 7.62 -18.90
C LEU A 1113 17.85 8.67 -18.10
N THR A 1114 18.09 9.82 -18.72
CA THR A 1114 18.76 11.00 -18.15
C THR A 1114 17.86 12.21 -18.31
N HIS A 1115 17.90 13.12 -17.34
CA HIS A 1115 17.14 14.37 -17.41
C HIS A 1115 17.85 15.36 -18.35
N GLY A 1116 19.20 15.30 -18.40
CA GLY A 1116 20.04 16.08 -19.32
C GLY A 1116 20.19 17.57 -18.96
N ASP A 1117 19.44 18.05 -17.97
CA ASP A 1117 19.60 19.36 -17.32
C ASP A 1117 19.02 19.30 -15.89
N LEU A 1118 19.58 18.40 -15.07
CA LEU A 1118 19.12 18.17 -13.71
C LEU A 1118 19.55 19.31 -12.77
N SER A 1119 18.84 20.43 -12.84
CA SER A 1119 19.08 21.62 -12.01
C SER A 1119 18.15 21.72 -10.80
N ASP A 1120 18.57 22.44 -9.77
CA ASP A 1120 17.73 22.80 -8.61
C ASP A 1120 16.49 23.62 -8.99
N ARG A 1121 16.43 24.19 -10.20
CA ARG A 1121 15.25 24.91 -10.72
C ARG A 1121 14.19 23.96 -11.27
N ASN A 1122 14.62 22.78 -11.71
CA ASN A 1122 13.79 21.75 -12.35
C ASN A 1122 13.27 20.70 -11.35
N ILE A 1123 13.60 20.87 -10.06
CA ILE A 1123 13.16 20.00 -8.97
C ILE A 1123 12.20 20.81 -8.09
N LEU A 1124 10.98 20.32 -7.91
CA LEU A 1124 9.99 20.85 -6.98
C LEU A 1124 9.96 20.00 -5.72
N VAL A 1125 9.93 20.65 -4.57
CA VAL A 1125 9.85 20.02 -3.26
C VAL A 1125 8.70 20.62 -2.47
N ASP A 1126 7.93 19.76 -1.83
CA ASP A 1126 6.92 20.18 -0.87
C ASP A 1126 7.63 20.73 0.38
N PRO A 1127 7.38 21.99 0.79
CA PRO A 1127 8.13 22.62 1.87
C PRO A 1127 7.81 22.03 3.25
N ASP A 1128 6.66 21.36 3.41
CA ASP A 1128 6.20 20.82 4.69
C ASP A 1128 6.67 19.36 4.87
N THR A 1129 6.61 18.57 3.80
CA THR A 1129 6.95 17.13 3.82
C THR A 1129 8.34 16.82 3.31
N LEU A 1130 8.98 17.75 2.57
CA LEU A 1130 10.26 17.58 1.87
C LEU A 1130 10.24 16.51 0.76
N ALA A 1131 9.06 16.01 0.41
CA ALA A 1131 8.91 15.10 -0.71
C ALA A 1131 9.24 15.82 -2.03
N VAL A 1132 9.95 15.13 -2.93
CA VAL A 1132 10.16 15.62 -4.30
C VAL A 1132 8.84 15.46 -5.06
N THR A 1133 8.16 16.56 -5.31
CA THR A 1133 6.84 16.59 -5.94
C THR A 1133 6.89 16.85 -7.45
N GLY A 1134 8.05 17.23 -7.99
CA GLY A 1134 8.18 17.55 -9.41
C GLY A 1134 9.60 17.42 -9.96
N PHE A 1135 9.79 16.64 -11.02
CA PHE A 1135 10.84 16.81 -12.02
C PHE A 1135 10.21 17.40 -13.27
N ILE A 1136 10.60 18.63 -13.59
CA ILE A 1136 10.00 19.42 -14.66
C ILE A 1136 11.06 19.79 -15.71
N ASP A 1137 10.61 20.17 -16.90
CA ASP A 1137 11.48 20.63 -17.99
C ASP A 1137 12.38 19.54 -18.59
N TRP A 1138 11.76 18.49 -19.12
CA TRP A 1138 12.42 17.33 -19.75
C TRP A 1138 12.93 17.60 -21.18
N GLU A 1139 13.16 18.86 -21.54
CA GLU A 1139 13.53 19.28 -22.89
C GLU A 1139 14.90 18.73 -23.31
N MET A 1140 15.84 18.61 -22.37
CA MET A 1140 17.20 18.11 -22.61
C MET A 1140 17.34 16.62 -22.31
N ALA A 1141 16.24 15.94 -21.99
CA ALA A 1141 16.27 14.54 -21.58
C ALA A 1141 16.61 13.62 -22.76
N ASN A 1142 17.37 12.57 -22.46
CA ASN A 1142 17.79 11.56 -23.43
C ASN A 1142 17.99 10.18 -22.76
N ILE A 1143 18.14 9.15 -23.56
CA ILE A 1143 18.66 7.84 -23.16
C ILE A 1143 20.16 7.83 -23.45
N MET A 1144 20.98 7.77 -22.40
CA MET A 1144 22.43 8.02 -22.44
C MET A 1144 23.21 7.02 -21.59
N PRO A 1145 24.54 6.90 -21.75
CA PRO A 1145 25.34 6.11 -20.83
C PRO A 1145 25.14 6.57 -19.37
N ALA A 1146 25.18 5.65 -18.41
CA ALA A 1146 24.88 5.97 -17.00
C ALA A 1146 25.79 7.03 -16.36
N TYR A 1147 27.00 7.23 -16.90
CA TYR A 1147 27.92 8.30 -16.48
C TYR A 1147 27.49 9.70 -16.93
N PHE A 1148 26.57 9.83 -17.89
CA PHE A 1148 26.37 11.09 -18.59
C PHE A 1148 25.89 12.23 -17.68
N GLU A 1149 24.92 11.98 -16.80
CA GLU A 1149 24.43 13.00 -15.85
C GLU A 1149 25.53 13.43 -14.85
N TYR A 1150 26.45 12.52 -14.51
CA TYR A 1150 27.61 12.82 -13.65
C TYR A 1150 28.58 13.75 -14.36
N VAL A 1151 28.90 13.46 -15.62
CA VAL A 1151 29.74 14.32 -16.45
C VAL A 1151 29.08 15.68 -16.69
N ALA A 1152 27.78 15.71 -17.00
CA ALA A 1152 27.03 16.95 -17.18
C ALA A 1152 27.09 17.83 -15.92
N ALA A 1153 26.96 17.25 -14.72
CA ALA A 1153 27.10 17.97 -13.46
C ALA A 1153 28.52 18.55 -13.24
N ARG A 1154 29.56 17.96 -13.85
CA ARG A 1154 30.96 18.45 -13.79
C ARG A 1154 31.31 19.50 -14.84
N LEU A 1155 30.62 19.52 -15.99
CA LEU A 1155 30.92 20.39 -17.14
C LEU A 1155 29.97 21.59 -17.31
N SER A 1156 28.71 21.47 -16.90
CA SER A 1156 27.65 22.46 -17.17
C SER A 1156 27.88 23.81 -16.51
N GLY A 1157 27.80 24.92 -17.27
CA GLY A 1157 27.80 26.30 -16.76
C GLY A 1157 26.50 26.78 -16.12
N GLY A 1158 25.40 26.03 -16.27
CA GLY A 1158 24.04 26.45 -15.88
C GLY A 1158 23.67 26.26 -14.41
N HIS A 1159 24.43 25.43 -13.68
CA HIS A 1159 24.18 25.17 -12.26
C HIS A 1159 24.93 26.17 -11.39
N GLN A 1160 24.29 26.63 -10.30
CA GLN A 1160 24.99 27.38 -9.26
C GLN A 1160 26.13 26.51 -8.69
N PRO A 1161 27.35 27.04 -8.48
CA PRO A 1161 28.49 26.26 -7.99
C PRO A 1161 28.21 25.45 -6.72
N ALA A 1162 27.37 25.98 -5.82
CA ALA A 1162 26.96 25.28 -4.60
C ALA A 1162 26.08 24.05 -4.85
N TRP A 1163 25.18 24.10 -5.85
CA TRP A 1163 24.31 22.98 -6.19
C TRP A 1163 25.07 21.83 -6.85
N ARG A 1164 26.08 22.13 -7.68
CA ARG A 1164 26.90 21.10 -8.36
C ARG A 1164 27.52 20.12 -7.37
N LYS A 1165 28.05 20.63 -6.26
CA LYS A 1165 28.65 19.80 -5.21
C LYS A 1165 27.63 18.83 -4.61
N GLU A 1166 26.41 19.30 -4.36
CA GLU A 1166 25.33 18.49 -3.79
C GLU A 1166 24.81 17.46 -4.81
N LEU A 1167 24.69 17.85 -6.09
CA LEU A 1167 24.28 16.94 -7.15
C LEU A 1167 25.31 15.82 -7.38
N LEU A 1168 26.61 16.14 -7.36
CA LEU A 1168 27.67 15.12 -7.47
C LEU A 1168 27.66 14.14 -6.29
N ASP A 1169 27.34 14.61 -5.09
CA ASP A 1169 27.17 13.76 -3.90
C ASP A 1169 25.99 12.78 -4.07
N VAL A 1170 24.86 13.28 -4.60
CA VAL A 1170 23.70 12.45 -4.95
C VAL A 1170 24.07 11.42 -6.02
N LEU A 1171 24.71 11.81 -7.12
CA LEU A 1171 25.05 10.91 -8.23
C LEU A 1171 26.10 9.85 -7.83
N ARG A 1172 27.02 10.16 -6.92
CA ARG A 1172 27.93 9.17 -6.32
C ARG A 1172 27.18 8.18 -5.44
N SER A 1173 26.15 8.64 -4.72
CA SER A 1173 25.28 7.77 -3.92
C SER A 1173 24.45 6.85 -4.81
N VAL A 1174 23.91 7.37 -5.92
CA VAL A 1174 23.23 6.57 -6.96
C VAL A 1174 24.16 5.47 -7.48
N LEU A 1175 25.39 5.82 -7.86
CA LEU A 1175 26.37 4.84 -8.32
C LEU A 1175 26.67 3.75 -7.26
N ARG A 1176 26.80 4.11 -5.98
CA ARG A 1176 26.98 3.12 -4.90
C ARG A 1176 25.81 2.14 -4.85
N CYS A 1177 24.58 2.66 -4.84
CA CYS A 1177 23.37 1.82 -4.83
C CYS A 1177 23.30 0.89 -6.05
N GLU A 1178 23.67 1.38 -7.24
CA GLU A 1178 23.71 0.57 -8.47
C GLU A 1178 24.81 -0.51 -8.44
N CYS A 1179 25.96 -0.24 -7.78
CA CYS A 1179 27.01 -1.24 -7.59
C CYS A 1179 26.63 -2.31 -6.56
N ASP A 1180 26.02 -1.92 -5.44
CA ASP A 1180 25.65 -2.84 -4.35
C ASP A 1180 24.55 -3.84 -4.79
N THR A 1181 23.60 -3.38 -5.61
CA THR A 1181 22.52 -4.22 -6.18
C THR A 1181 23.01 -5.17 -7.27
N GLY A 1182 24.11 -4.85 -7.97
CA GLY A 1182 24.73 -5.68 -9.00
C GLY A 1182 25.55 -6.88 -8.47
N CYS A 1183 25.90 -6.88 -7.19
CA CYS A 1183 26.69 -7.94 -6.54
C CYS A 1183 25.89 -9.19 -6.12
N GLN A 1184 24.57 -9.24 -6.36
CA GLN A 1184 23.72 -10.39 -6.03
C GLN A 1184 23.45 -11.35 -7.20
N GLY A 1185 24.08 -11.16 -8.37
CA GLY A 1185 23.95 -12.04 -9.53
C GLY A 1185 25.08 -13.06 -9.64
N ASP A 1186 24.79 -14.32 -9.30
CA ASP A 1186 25.45 -15.57 -9.72
C ASP A 1186 27.00 -15.56 -9.77
N VAL A 1187 27.65 -15.77 -8.62
CA VAL A 1187 29.08 -16.13 -8.56
C VAL A 1187 29.19 -17.59 -8.13
N GLY A 1188 29.23 -18.47 -9.13
CA GLY A 1188 29.75 -19.81 -8.97
C GLY A 1188 31.17 -19.78 -8.41
N ALA A 1189 31.44 -20.68 -7.47
CA ALA A 1189 32.68 -20.80 -6.71
C ALA A 1189 33.96 -20.56 -7.54
N ALA A 1190 34.66 -19.44 -7.27
CA ALA A 1190 36.07 -19.26 -7.65
C ALA A 1190 36.77 -18.22 -6.75
N ASN A 1191 37.73 -18.71 -5.94
CA ASN A 1191 38.88 -18.05 -5.32
C ASN A 1191 38.72 -16.69 -4.61
N LEU A 1192 38.79 -16.75 -3.28
CA LEU A 1192 38.69 -15.71 -2.26
C LEU A 1192 39.87 -14.71 -2.13
N ASP A 1193 40.66 -14.45 -3.19
CA ASP A 1193 41.85 -13.57 -3.07
C ASP A 1193 41.90 -12.38 -4.06
N GLN A 1194 40.80 -12.05 -4.76
CA GLN A 1194 40.72 -10.87 -5.64
C GLN A 1194 39.36 -10.13 -5.58
N GLU A 1195 38.87 -9.78 -4.40
CA GLU A 1195 37.76 -8.81 -4.27
C GLU A 1195 38.31 -7.38 -4.29
N TYR A 1196 38.43 -6.80 -5.49
CA TYR A 1196 38.66 -5.36 -5.65
C TYR A 1196 37.33 -4.61 -5.82
N ASP A 1197 37.17 -3.51 -5.08
CA ASP A 1197 36.11 -2.49 -5.08
C ASP A 1197 35.56 -2.12 -6.49
N VAL A 1198 34.34 -2.58 -6.82
CA VAL A 1198 33.62 -2.31 -8.09
C VAL A 1198 33.21 -0.84 -8.21
N TYR A 1199 32.81 -0.22 -7.10
CA TYR A 1199 32.44 1.19 -7.04
C TYR A 1199 33.64 2.07 -7.37
N GLY A 1200 34.78 1.80 -6.73
CA GLY A 1200 36.03 2.54 -6.95
C GLY A 1200 36.50 2.49 -8.41
N ARG A 1201 36.46 1.32 -9.06
CA ARG A 1201 36.79 1.20 -10.49
C ARG A 1201 35.81 1.94 -11.40
N THR A 1202 34.52 1.85 -11.10
CA THR A 1202 33.48 2.48 -11.92
C THR A 1202 33.53 4.00 -11.81
N LEU A 1203 33.73 4.54 -10.60
CA LEU A 1203 33.90 5.98 -10.40
C LEU A 1203 35.17 6.49 -11.09
N ALA A 1204 36.27 5.75 -11.03
CA ALA A 1204 37.50 6.09 -11.76
C ALA A 1204 37.27 6.12 -13.29
N ALA A 1205 36.48 5.20 -13.83
CA ALA A 1205 36.08 5.22 -15.24
C ALA A 1205 35.21 6.44 -15.57
N TRP A 1206 34.23 6.77 -14.73
CA TRP A 1206 33.40 7.97 -14.88
C TRP A 1206 34.22 9.25 -14.84
N ASP A 1207 35.22 9.34 -13.95
CA ASP A 1207 36.12 10.49 -13.87
C ASP A 1207 37.04 10.61 -15.10
N ALA A 1208 37.52 9.49 -15.65
CA ALA A 1208 38.36 9.49 -16.84
C ALA A 1208 37.64 9.98 -18.11
N VAL A 1209 36.33 9.68 -18.25
CA VAL A 1209 35.55 10.10 -19.43
C VAL A 1209 35.08 11.56 -19.36
N VAL A 1210 35.27 12.27 -18.25
CA VAL A 1210 34.95 13.70 -18.13
C VAL A 1210 35.73 14.52 -19.16
N ASP A 1211 37.03 14.26 -19.31
CA ASP A 1211 37.87 14.97 -20.28
C ASP A 1211 37.54 14.57 -21.73
N VAL A 1212 37.06 13.34 -21.96
CA VAL A 1212 36.58 12.92 -23.27
C VAL A 1212 35.36 13.77 -23.66
N GLU A 1213 34.36 13.83 -22.80
CA GLU A 1213 33.13 14.60 -23.07
C GLU A 1213 33.38 16.10 -23.11
N ARG A 1214 34.30 16.63 -22.30
CA ARG A 1214 34.70 18.05 -22.32
C ARG A 1214 35.16 18.47 -23.72
N ILE A 1215 36.14 17.76 -24.26
CA ILE A 1215 36.70 18.07 -25.58
C ILE A 1215 35.71 17.70 -26.69
N ALA A 1216 35.00 16.58 -26.57
CA ALA A 1216 33.98 16.19 -27.56
C ALA A 1216 32.82 17.20 -27.66
N GLN A 1217 32.55 17.96 -26.59
CA GLN A 1217 31.53 19.02 -26.58
C GLN A 1217 32.10 20.42 -26.89
N GLY A 1218 33.38 20.52 -27.23
CA GLY A 1218 34.03 21.74 -27.73
C GLY A 1218 34.62 22.65 -26.66
N TYR A 1219 34.58 22.27 -25.38
CA TYR A 1219 35.13 23.07 -24.29
C TYR A 1219 36.66 23.07 -24.27
N ASP A 1220 37.28 24.23 -24.09
CA ASP A 1220 38.74 24.38 -24.00
C ASP A 1220 39.33 24.09 -22.60
N ASP A 1221 40.65 24.26 -22.45
CA ASP A 1221 41.38 24.11 -21.17
C ASP A 1221 41.26 25.30 -20.23
N ASP A 1222 40.86 26.46 -20.73
CA ASP A 1222 40.63 27.68 -19.96
C ASP A 1222 39.17 27.75 -19.45
N CYS A 1223 38.36 26.74 -19.76
CA CYS A 1223 36.96 26.63 -19.39
C CYS A 1223 36.80 26.61 -17.86
N ALA A 1224 36.47 27.77 -17.29
CA ALA A 1224 36.27 27.99 -15.85
C ALA A 1224 35.12 27.16 -15.22
N TRP A 1225 34.42 26.36 -16.01
CA TRP A 1225 33.24 25.59 -15.61
C TRP A 1225 33.55 24.16 -15.15
N THR A 1226 34.77 23.65 -15.39
CA THR A 1226 35.17 22.32 -14.93
C THR A 1226 35.36 22.32 -13.41
N PHE A 1227 34.44 21.66 -12.69
CA PHE A 1227 34.53 21.56 -11.25
C PHE A 1227 35.54 20.45 -10.87
N ASN A 1228 36.69 20.85 -10.30
CA ASN A 1228 37.64 19.90 -9.73
C ASN A 1228 37.13 19.44 -8.36
N THR A 1229 37.19 18.13 -8.11
CA THR A 1229 36.68 17.52 -6.87
C THR A 1229 37.78 17.17 -5.87
N SER A 1230 39.01 17.66 -6.08
CA SER A 1230 40.14 17.52 -5.16
C SER A 1230 39.86 18.10 -3.79
#